data_AF-A0A5M5LYW9-F1
#
_entry.id   AF-A0A5M5LYW9-F1
#
_cell.length_a   1.000
_cell.length_b   1.000
_cell.length_c   1.000
_cell.angle_alpha   90.00
_cell.angle_beta   90.00
_cell.angle_gamma   90.00
#
_symmetry.space_group_name_H-M   'P 1'
#
loop_
_entity.id
_entity.type
_entity.pdbx_description
1 polymer ?
#
loop_
_entity_poly.entity_id
_entity_poly.type
_entity_poly.pdbx_seq_one_letter_code
_entity_poly.pdbx_strand_id
1 'polypeptide(L)'
;MIEAMKYTKWITVLLCLLGLAACRQDAPRFRIGVAQCSDDSWRHKMNDEILREAMFYDGVSVEIRSAADDNRKQAEDVHYFIDKGVDLLIISANEAAPMTPIVEEAYQKGIPVILVDRKILSDKYTAYIGADNYEIGRAVGNYIASSLKGKGNVVELTGLGGSTPAMERHQGFMAAISNYPDIKLIDKADAAWEREPAEVEMDSMLHRHPKIDAVYAHNDRIAPGAYQAAKKAGREKEMIFVGIDALPGKGNGLELVLDNVLDATFIYPTNGDKVMQLAMNILEKKSYPRETVMNTAVVDRTNAHVMQLQTTHISELDQKIETLNGRIGGYLSRVATQQVVMYGGLVILLLVAGLLLVVYKSLRSKNRLNKELSEQKKQVEQQRDKLEEQRDILEEQRDKLEEQRDQLIQLSHQLEEATHAKLVFFTNISHDFRTPLTLVADPVEHLLADSSLSEDQRRMLLLVQRNVNILLRLVNQILDFRKYENGKMEYTPISLDILSSFEGWNESFMAAARKKHIHFSFDYMPDTDYRTLADVEKLERIYFNLLSNAFKFTPENGKVTVRLSSLTKDDHCWIRFTVANTGSMISAEHIRNIFDRFYKIDMHHAGSGIGLALVKAFVELHKGTITVESDEKQGTIFTVDLPVQTCETVVSENSPAFSVPATSVTSTDAATSAVAGAPVTPATSGYSGSSSLNDALTYEEEELEKSYDSSKPCVLIIDDNADIRLYVHGLLHTDYTVIEAADGSEGIRKAMKYVPDLIISDVMMPGMDGIECCRRLKSELQTCHIPVILLTACSLDEQRIQGYDGGADSYISKPFSSQLLLARVRNLIDSHRRLKQFFGDGQTLAKEDVCDMDKDFVEKFKALIEAKMGDSNLNVEDLGKDMGLSRVQLYRKIKSLTNYSPNELLRIARLKKAASLLASSDMTVAEIGYEVGFSSPSYFTKCYREQFGESPTDLLKRKG
;
A
#
# COMPACT_ATOMS: atom_id res chain seq x y z
N MET A 1 -12.60 -27.43 5.03
CA MET A 1 -11.55 -27.18 6.05
C MET A 1 -10.18 -27.78 5.72
N ILE A 2 -10.09 -28.99 5.15
CA ILE A 2 -8.80 -29.68 4.89
C ILE A 2 -7.90 -28.98 3.83
N GLU A 3 -8.46 -28.19 2.91
CA GLU A 3 -7.68 -27.52 1.86
C GLU A 3 -6.92 -26.27 2.35
N ALA A 4 -7.42 -25.56 3.36
CA ALA A 4 -6.77 -24.38 3.93
C ALA A 4 -5.39 -24.71 4.58
N MET A 5 -5.22 -25.94 5.07
CA MET A 5 -3.97 -26.43 5.67
C MET A 5 -2.85 -26.72 4.66
N LYS A 6 -3.12 -26.75 3.34
CA LYS A 6 -2.09 -26.99 2.33
C LYS A 6 -1.28 -25.73 2.00
N TYR A 7 -1.90 -24.55 2.02
CA TYR A 7 -1.24 -23.29 1.64
C TYR A 7 -0.40 -22.68 2.76
N THR A 8 -0.80 -22.87 4.03
CA THR A 8 -0.09 -22.38 5.22
C THR A 8 1.35 -22.92 5.32
N LYS A 9 1.60 -24.16 4.86
CA LYS A 9 2.96 -24.73 4.79
C LYS A 9 3.86 -24.08 3.74
N TRP A 10 3.29 -23.61 2.62
CA TRP A 10 4.07 -22.91 1.60
C TRP A 10 4.36 -21.46 2.00
N ILE A 11 3.41 -20.79 2.67
CA ILE A 11 3.60 -19.45 3.23
C ILE A 11 4.70 -19.45 4.30
N THR A 12 4.73 -20.44 5.19
CA THR A 12 5.81 -20.57 6.20
C THR A 12 7.17 -20.88 5.56
N VAL A 13 7.24 -21.73 4.53
CA VAL A 13 8.50 -21.95 3.78
C VAL A 13 8.97 -20.67 3.07
N LEU A 14 8.06 -19.87 2.50
CA LEU A 14 8.38 -18.59 1.87
C LEU A 14 8.90 -17.56 2.89
N LEU A 15 8.28 -17.49 4.08
CA LEU A 15 8.72 -16.67 5.20
C LEU A 15 10.10 -17.10 5.75
N CYS A 16 10.38 -18.41 5.83
CA CYS A 16 11.70 -18.91 6.19
C CYS A 16 12.77 -18.57 5.14
N LEU A 17 12.44 -18.60 3.84
CA LEU A 17 13.34 -18.17 2.77
C LEU A 17 13.61 -16.65 2.79
N LEU A 18 12.60 -15.83 3.08
CA LEU A 18 12.78 -14.39 3.30
C LEU A 18 13.60 -14.09 4.57
N GLY A 19 13.43 -14.86 5.64
CA GLY A 19 14.23 -14.75 6.86
C GLY A 19 15.72 -15.06 6.67
N LEU A 20 16.08 -15.88 5.69
CA LEU A 20 17.48 -16.18 5.33
C LEU A 20 18.16 -15.07 4.51
N ALA A 21 17.39 -14.08 4.02
CA ALA A 21 17.92 -12.90 3.33
C ALA A 21 18.10 -11.68 4.25
N ALA A 22 17.75 -11.79 5.53
CA ALA A 22 17.89 -10.70 6.49
C ALA A 22 19.37 -10.43 6.84
N CYS A 23 19.79 -9.18 6.64
CA CYS A 23 21.16 -8.68 6.75
C CYS A 23 22.01 -9.30 7.87
N ARG A 24 23.15 -9.87 7.48
CA ARG A 24 24.27 -10.11 8.40
C ARG A 24 24.83 -8.74 8.82
N GLN A 25 24.70 -8.37 10.09
CA GLN A 25 25.41 -7.20 10.61
C GLN A 25 26.87 -7.58 10.80
N ASP A 26 27.77 -6.87 10.09
CA ASP A 26 29.22 -6.98 10.25
C ASP A 26 29.66 -6.30 11.57
N ALA A 27 29.34 -6.94 12.69
CA ALA A 27 29.99 -6.62 13.96
C ALA A 27 31.47 -7.02 13.85
N PRO A 28 32.43 -6.13 14.18
CA PRO A 28 33.84 -6.48 14.15
C PRO A 28 34.11 -7.61 15.15
N ARG A 29 34.88 -8.60 14.69
CA ARG A 29 35.32 -9.78 15.44
C ARG A 29 36.25 -9.42 16.60
N PHE A 30 37.07 -8.38 16.42
CA PHE A 30 37.95 -7.83 17.44
C PHE A 30 38.00 -6.30 17.34
N ARG A 31 38.08 -5.63 18.50
CA ARG A 31 38.23 -4.17 18.64
C ARG A 31 39.53 -3.87 19.39
N ILE A 32 40.38 -3.05 18.80
CA ILE A 32 41.65 -2.63 19.39
C ILE A 32 41.63 -1.11 19.60
N GLY A 33 41.87 -0.68 20.83
CA GLY A 33 42.07 0.74 21.15
C GLY A 33 43.55 1.09 21.14
N VAL A 34 43.93 2.20 20.52
CA VAL A 34 45.31 2.73 20.53
C VAL A 34 45.31 4.10 21.19
N ALA A 35 45.93 4.20 22.36
CA ALA A 35 46.11 5.45 23.12
C ALA A 35 47.54 5.99 22.91
N GLN A 36 47.72 6.83 21.89
CA GLN A 36 48.98 7.53 21.64
C GLN A 36 49.16 8.70 22.62
N CYS A 37 50.42 8.98 23.01
CA CYS A 37 50.73 10.14 23.83
C CYS A 37 50.72 11.45 23.03
N SER A 38 51.33 11.47 21.84
CA SER A 38 51.58 12.66 21.03
C SER A 38 50.89 12.57 19.67
N ASP A 39 50.84 13.67 18.92
CA ASP A 39 50.40 13.69 17.53
C ASP A 39 51.44 14.37 16.63
N ASP A 40 52.28 13.57 15.98
CA ASP A 40 53.46 14.03 15.24
C ASP A 40 53.74 13.11 14.03
N SER A 41 54.73 13.43 13.19
CA SER A 41 55.04 12.65 11.98
C SER A 41 55.50 11.22 12.28
N TRP A 42 56.06 10.96 13.47
CA TRP A 42 56.44 9.62 13.92
C TRP A 42 55.20 8.80 14.26
N ARG A 43 54.28 9.40 15.04
CA ARG A 43 52.99 8.79 15.41
C ARG A 43 52.11 8.53 14.20
N HIS A 44 52.01 9.47 13.27
CA HIS A 44 51.27 9.29 12.02
C HIS A 44 51.77 8.06 11.25
N LYS A 45 53.08 7.95 11.02
CA LYS A 45 53.66 6.79 10.32
C LYS A 45 53.38 5.47 11.04
N MET A 46 53.52 5.42 12.37
CA MET A 46 53.16 4.24 13.17
C MET A 46 51.66 3.90 13.07
N ASN A 47 50.79 4.91 13.11
CA ASN A 47 49.34 4.75 13.01
C ASN A 47 48.93 4.21 11.63
N ASP A 48 49.50 4.75 10.55
CA ASP A 48 49.26 4.29 9.17
C ASP A 48 49.73 2.84 8.98
N GLU A 49 50.89 2.47 9.54
CA GLU A 49 51.40 1.10 9.55
C GLU A 49 50.46 0.13 10.30
N ILE A 50 49.93 0.52 11.47
CA ILE A 50 48.93 -0.26 12.22
C ILE A 50 47.64 -0.42 11.42
N LEU A 51 47.09 0.67 10.87
CA LEU A 51 45.82 0.65 10.13
C LEU A 51 45.94 -0.18 8.85
N ARG A 52 47.08 -0.11 8.16
CA ARG A 52 47.37 -0.90 6.96
C ARG A 52 47.51 -2.39 7.29
N GLU A 53 48.25 -2.75 8.34
CA GLU A 53 48.39 -4.14 8.78
C GLU A 53 47.06 -4.71 9.27
N ALA A 54 46.21 -3.92 9.93
CA ALA A 54 44.87 -4.34 10.34
C ALA A 54 43.98 -4.79 9.17
N MET A 55 44.16 -4.25 7.96
CA MET A 55 43.42 -4.66 6.76
C MET A 55 43.72 -6.11 6.31
N PHE A 56 44.81 -6.73 6.81
CA PHE A 56 45.11 -8.14 6.54
C PHE A 56 44.37 -9.12 7.47
N TYR A 57 43.60 -8.63 8.44
CA TYR A 57 42.88 -9.47 9.42
C TYR A 57 41.37 -9.27 9.33
N ASP A 58 40.65 -10.33 8.96
CA ASP A 58 39.19 -10.29 8.78
C ASP A 58 38.44 -9.89 10.07
N GLY A 59 37.70 -8.79 9.98
CA GLY A 59 36.81 -8.32 11.04
C GLY A 59 37.51 -7.60 12.19
N VAL A 60 38.76 -7.16 12.04
CA VAL A 60 39.43 -6.35 13.07
C VAL A 60 39.13 -4.87 12.88
N SER A 61 38.80 -4.18 13.96
CA SER A 61 38.56 -2.74 13.99
C SER A 61 39.56 -2.08 14.95
N VAL A 62 40.31 -1.10 14.46
CA VAL A 62 41.26 -0.32 15.25
C VAL A 62 40.74 1.11 15.38
N GLU A 63 40.73 1.65 16.59
CA GLU A 63 40.47 3.07 16.86
C GLU A 63 41.70 3.69 17.53
N ILE A 64 42.16 4.81 17.00
CA ILE A 64 43.36 5.51 17.46
C ILE A 64 42.95 6.86 18.05
N ARG A 65 43.51 7.19 19.21
CA ARG A 65 43.33 8.46 19.92
C ARG A 65 44.69 9.02 20.31
N SER A 66 44.84 10.33 20.23
CA SER A 66 46.04 11.03 20.70
C SER A 66 45.71 11.92 21.89
N ALA A 67 46.59 11.87 22.89
CA ALA A 67 46.49 12.67 24.09
C ALA A 67 47.10 14.08 23.96
N ALA A 68 47.76 14.40 22.83
CA ALA A 68 48.46 15.68 22.61
C ALA A 68 49.38 16.08 23.79
N ASP A 69 50.15 15.09 24.27
CA ASP A 69 51.10 15.13 25.38
C ASP A 69 50.50 15.51 26.76
N ASP A 70 49.17 15.45 26.92
CA ASP A 70 48.47 15.64 28.20
C ASP A 70 48.08 14.30 28.88
N ASN A 71 48.55 14.11 30.11
CA ASN A 71 48.30 12.89 30.89
C ASN A 71 46.82 12.68 31.26
N ARG A 72 46.03 13.74 31.47
CA ARG A 72 44.60 13.62 31.80
C ARG A 72 43.83 13.19 30.56
N LYS A 73 44.13 13.78 29.40
CA LYS A 73 43.58 13.40 28.11
C LYS A 73 43.87 11.93 27.81
N GLN A 74 45.09 11.45 28.07
CA GLN A 74 45.43 10.04 27.89
C GLN A 74 44.67 9.12 28.84
N ALA A 75 44.47 9.52 30.10
CA ALA A 75 43.64 8.76 31.05
C ALA A 75 42.18 8.65 30.57
N GLU A 76 41.58 9.76 30.12
CA GLU A 76 40.23 9.76 29.53
C GLU A 76 40.12 8.83 28.32
N ASP A 77 41.13 8.79 27.44
CA ASP A 77 41.10 7.94 26.25
C ASP A 77 41.25 6.45 26.60
N VAL A 78 42.05 6.10 27.63
CA VAL A 78 42.10 4.74 28.15
C VAL A 78 40.78 4.35 28.83
N HIS A 79 40.18 5.22 29.64
CA HIS A 79 38.85 4.98 30.23
C HIS A 79 37.77 4.82 29.15
N TYR A 80 37.80 5.64 28.09
CA TYR A 80 36.93 5.48 26.93
C TYR A 80 37.06 4.09 26.28
N PHE A 81 38.28 3.59 26.09
CA PHE A 81 38.50 2.25 25.51
C PHE A 81 38.04 1.12 26.44
N ILE A 82 38.23 1.27 27.76
CA ILE A 82 37.70 0.33 28.77
C ILE A 82 36.16 0.30 28.71
N ASP A 83 35.51 1.46 28.73
CA ASP A 83 34.03 1.58 28.72
C ASP A 83 33.42 1.08 27.40
N LYS A 84 34.14 1.23 26.28
CA LYS A 84 33.74 0.70 24.97
C LYS A 84 33.90 -0.82 24.87
N GLY A 85 34.60 -1.45 25.81
CA GLY A 85 34.90 -2.88 25.81
C GLY A 85 35.78 -3.29 24.63
N VAL A 86 36.96 -2.67 24.48
CA VAL A 86 37.96 -3.15 23.52
C VAL A 86 38.54 -4.50 23.96
N ASP A 87 38.85 -5.37 23.00
CA ASP A 87 39.43 -6.69 23.24
C ASP A 87 40.94 -6.61 23.56
N LEU A 88 41.61 -5.51 23.18
CA LEU A 88 43.02 -5.23 23.46
C LEU A 88 43.28 -3.72 23.46
N LEU A 89 44.18 -3.26 24.35
CA LEU A 89 44.66 -1.88 24.41
C LEU A 89 46.13 -1.80 24.00
N ILE A 90 46.45 -0.91 23.07
CA ILE A 90 47.81 -0.51 22.71
C ILE A 90 48.02 0.89 23.30
N ILE A 91 49.11 1.12 24.02
CA ILE A 91 49.38 2.42 24.65
C ILE A 91 50.87 2.79 24.57
N SER A 92 51.14 4.06 24.23
CA SER A 92 52.43 4.69 24.43
C SER A 92 52.29 5.67 25.59
N ALA A 93 52.66 5.25 26.80
CA ALA A 93 52.43 6.03 28.03
C ALA A 93 53.18 7.37 28.00
N ASN A 94 52.46 8.50 28.08
CA ASN A 94 53.06 9.83 27.92
C ASN A 94 54.18 10.08 28.93
N GLU A 95 53.88 9.93 30.22
CA GLU A 95 54.82 9.87 31.32
C GLU A 95 54.63 8.59 32.13
N ALA A 96 55.72 8.03 32.65
CA ALA A 96 55.72 6.72 33.27
C ALA A 96 54.88 6.68 34.57
N ALA A 97 55.09 7.65 35.47
CA ALA A 97 54.44 7.66 36.78
C ALA A 97 52.92 7.95 36.70
N PRO A 98 52.42 8.97 35.96
CA PRO A 98 50.99 9.25 35.87
C PRO A 98 50.19 8.13 35.21
N MET A 99 50.76 7.46 34.21
CA MET A 99 50.05 6.43 33.42
C MET A 99 50.10 5.02 34.02
N THR A 100 51.04 4.75 34.93
CA THR A 100 51.11 3.45 35.63
C THR A 100 49.75 3.02 36.21
N PRO A 101 49.07 3.77 37.12
CA PRO A 101 47.82 3.30 37.72
C PRO A 101 46.68 3.08 36.71
N ILE A 102 46.65 3.84 35.61
CA ILE A 102 45.61 3.73 34.58
C ILE A 102 45.80 2.47 33.73
N VAL A 103 47.05 2.16 33.35
CA VAL A 103 47.39 0.90 32.67
C VAL A 103 47.14 -0.30 33.57
N GLU A 104 47.49 -0.20 34.87
CA GLU A 104 47.19 -1.25 35.83
C GLU A 104 45.69 -1.52 35.98
N GLU A 105 44.83 -0.50 35.85
CA GLU A 105 43.37 -0.66 35.87
C GLU A 105 42.87 -1.46 34.66
N ALA A 106 43.32 -1.12 33.45
CA ALA A 106 42.96 -1.85 32.21
C ALA A 106 43.39 -3.33 32.30
N TYR A 107 44.63 -3.57 32.75
CA TYR A 107 45.18 -4.92 32.92
C TYR A 107 44.43 -5.73 33.99
N GLN A 108 44.06 -5.12 35.12
CA GLN A 108 43.29 -5.78 36.18
C GLN A 108 41.83 -6.08 35.78
N LYS A 109 41.25 -5.29 34.87
CA LYS A 109 39.95 -5.60 34.22
C LYS A 109 40.03 -6.74 33.20
N GLY A 110 41.23 -7.30 32.97
CA GLY A 110 41.46 -8.43 32.07
C GLY A 110 41.67 -8.04 30.60
N ILE A 111 41.77 -6.75 30.29
CA ILE A 111 42.10 -6.28 28.93
C ILE A 111 43.61 -6.46 28.73
N PRO A 112 44.06 -7.19 27.70
CA PRO A 112 45.48 -7.28 27.37
C PRO A 112 46.02 -5.88 27.00
N VAL A 113 47.16 -5.51 27.57
CA VAL A 113 47.80 -4.20 27.28
C VAL A 113 49.16 -4.39 26.63
N ILE A 114 49.35 -3.80 25.45
CA ILE A 114 50.66 -3.67 24.79
C ILE A 114 51.20 -2.27 25.05
N LEU A 115 52.39 -2.20 25.65
CA LEU A 115 53.17 -0.98 25.74
C LEU A 115 53.99 -0.80 24.46
N VAL A 116 53.97 0.40 23.87
CA VAL A 116 54.75 0.71 22.66
C VAL A 116 55.60 1.96 22.88
N ASP A 117 56.89 1.87 22.52
CA ASP A 117 57.90 2.93 22.71
C ASP A 117 58.11 3.35 24.18
N ARG A 118 57.13 4.05 24.78
CA ARG A 118 57.18 4.51 26.16
C ARG A 118 56.66 3.45 27.14
N LYS A 119 57.32 3.32 28.29
CA LYS A 119 56.99 2.33 29.34
C LYS A 119 56.29 2.97 30.54
N ILE A 120 55.67 2.14 31.39
CA ILE A 120 55.20 2.49 32.74
C ILE A 120 56.22 2.00 33.80
N LEU A 121 55.96 2.29 35.08
CA LEU A 121 56.86 1.93 36.19
C LEU A 121 56.66 0.50 36.76
N SER A 122 55.60 -0.22 36.38
CA SER A 122 55.31 -1.58 36.87
C SER A 122 55.29 -2.61 35.74
N ASP A 123 55.31 -3.89 36.12
CA ASP A 123 55.28 -5.05 35.22
C ASP A 123 53.86 -5.50 34.82
N LYS A 124 52.82 -4.76 35.20
CA LYS A 124 51.41 -5.13 34.97
C LYS A 124 50.94 -4.74 33.56
N TYR A 125 51.52 -5.40 32.56
CA TYR A 125 51.15 -5.33 31.15
C TYR A 125 51.31 -6.70 30.49
N THR A 126 50.79 -6.86 29.27
CA THR A 126 50.84 -8.13 28.54
C THR A 126 52.14 -8.28 27.77
N ALA A 127 52.52 -7.28 26.98
CA ALA A 127 53.79 -7.23 26.25
C ALA A 127 54.28 -5.79 26.04
N TYR A 128 55.59 -5.63 25.79
CA TYR A 128 56.23 -4.38 25.35
C TYR A 128 56.88 -4.56 23.98
N ILE A 129 56.81 -3.53 23.14
CA ILE A 129 57.52 -3.45 21.86
C ILE A 129 58.09 -2.03 21.65
N GLY A 130 59.38 -1.94 21.36
CA GLY A 130 60.08 -0.67 21.21
C GLY A 130 61.56 -0.87 20.95
N ALA A 131 62.28 0.17 20.53
CA ALA A 131 63.75 0.10 20.46
C ALA A 131 64.38 0.40 21.82
N ASP A 132 65.61 -0.08 22.02
CA ASP A 132 66.37 0.15 23.25
C ASP A 132 66.91 1.60 23.27
N ASN A 133 66.20 2.49 23.96
CA ASN A 133 66.57 3.89 24.11
C ASN A 133 67.91 4.09 24.84
N TYR A 134 68.31 3.17 25.72
CA TYR A 134 69.58 3.24 26.44
C TYR A 134 70.75 2.95 25.49
N GLU A 135 70.66 1.87 24.71
CA GLU A 135 71.69 1.58 23.69
C GLU A 135 71.69 2.62 22.56
N ILE A 136 70.56 3.25 22.23
CA ILE A 136 70.53 4.43 21.32
C ILE A 136 71.32 5.60 21.92
N GLY A 137 71.04 6.00 23.16
CA GLY A 137 71.77 7.08 23.83
C GLY A 137 73.27 6.80 23.90
N ARG A 138 73.62 5.54 24.20
CA ARG A 138 75.00 5.05 24.21
C ARG A 138 75.66 5.14 22.83
N ALA A 139 74.93 4.78 21.77
CA ALA A 139 75.41 4.89 20.40
C ALA A 139 75.63 6.37 19.98
N VAL A 140 74.74 7.28 20.38
CA VAL A 140 74.92 8.73 20.19
C VAL A 140 76.18 9.22 20.91
N GLY A 141 76.38 8.86 22.17
CA GLY A 141 77.57 9.27 22.93
C GLY A 141 78.87 8.79 22.31
N ASN A 142 78.91 7.54 21.81
CA ASN A 142 80.04 7.00 21.06
C ASN A 142 80.26 7.73 19.73
N TYR A 143 79.19 8.06 19.00
CA TYR A 143 79.27 8.81 17.74
C TYR A 143 79.82 10.23 17.95
N ILE A 144 79.30 10.97 18.93
CA ILE A 144 79.79 12.32 19.26
C ILE A 144 81.25 12.25 19.72
N ALA A 145 81.62 11.31 20.60
CA ALA A 145 83.00 11.15 21.05
C ALA A 145 83.95 10.81 19.89
N SER A 146 83.53 9.96 18.95
CA SER A 146 84.30 9.63 17.74
C SER A 146 84.49 10.85 16.83
N SER A 147 83.39 11.55 16.51
CA SER A 147 83.39 12.74 15.65
C SER A 147 84.23 13.89 16.20
N LEU A 148 84.19 14.10 17.53
CA LEU A 148 85.02 15.08 18.24
C LEU A 148 86.42 14.56 18.61
N LYS A 149 86.82 13.37 18.12
CA LYS A 149 88.14 12.75 18.38
C LYS A 149 88.49 12.64 19.87
N GLY A 150 87.48 12.40 20.70
CA GLY A 150 87.57 12.22 22.15
C GLY A 150 87.63 13.50 22.98
N LYS A 151 87.45 14.70 22.39
CA LYS A 151 87.55 15.97 23.13
C LYS A 151 86.58 17.06 22.66
N GLY A 152 85.78 17.59 23.57
CA GLY A 152 84.89 18.72 23.28
C GLY A 152 83.76 18.92 24.30
N ASN A 153 83.08 20.06 24.17
CA ASN A 153 81.93 20.44 24.97
C ASN A 153 80.63 20.03 24.28
N VAL A 154 79.76 19.30 24.97
CA VAL A 154 78.45 18.86 24.48
C VAL A 154 77.36 19.55 25.30
N VAL A 155 76.28 19.97 24.63
CA VAL A 155 75.01 20.34 25.28
C VAL A 155 73.94 19.32 24.92
N GLU A 156 73.02 19.07 25.84
CA GLU A 156 71.94 18.10 25.65
C GLU A 156 70.56 18.75 25.81
N LEU A 157 69.69 18.52 24.83
CA LEU A 157 68.29 18.93 24.84
C LEU A 157 67.42 17.68 24.92
N THR A 158 66.92 17.40 26.12
CA THR A 158 66.21 16.16 26.43
C THR A 158 64.75 16.22 25.98
N GLY A 159 64.16 15.05 25.75
CA GLY A 159 62.70 14.92 25.73
C GLY A 159 62.09 15.14 27.11
N LEU A 160 60.75 15.08 27.18
CA LEU A 160 59.98 15.28 28.41
C LEU A 160 60.50 14.42 29.56
N GLY A 161 60.96 15.04 30.65
CA GLY A 161 61.74 14.38 31.70
C GLY A 161 61.06 13.24 32.46
N GLY A 162 59.72 13.18 32.45
CA GLY A 162 58.93 12.07 33.03
C GLY A 162 58.67 10.89 32.09
N SER A 163 59.15 10.97 30.84
CA SER A 163 59.01 9.90 29.84
C SER A 163 60.23 8.98 29.82
N THR A 164 60.01 7.65 29.74
CA THR A 164 61.11 6.69 29.81
C THR A 164 62.16 6.83 28.69
N PRO A 165 61.81 7.17 27.43
CA PRO A 165 62.83 7.35 26.39
C PRO A 165 63.82 8.46 26.70
N ALA A 166 63.38 9.59 27.27
CA ALA A 166 64.27 10.70 27.64
C ALA A 166 65.23 10.29 28.75
N MET A 167 64.73 9.55 29.76
CA MET A 167 65.56 9.02 30.85
C MET A 167 66.60 8.01 30.34
N GLU A 168 66.17 7.04 29.54
CA GLU A 168 67.02 5.98 28.98
C GLU A 168 68.08 6.55 28.01
N ARG A 169 67.69 7.46 27.10
CA ARG A 169 68.57 8.17 26.15
C ARG A 169 69.68 8.94 26.89
N HIS A 170 69.32 9.73 27.91
CA HIS A 170 70.29 10.45 28.74
C HIS A 170 71.26 9.50 29.47
N GLN A 171 70.74 8.45 30.12
CA GLN A 171 71.56 7.49 30.88
C GLN A 171 72.56 6.74 30.00
N GLY A 172 72.12 6.29 28.81
CA GLY A 172 72.98 5.62 27.83
C GLY A 172 74.08 6.55 27.31
N PHE A 173 73.71 7.79 26.98
CA PHE A 173 74.65 8.83 26.53
C PHE A 173 75.72 9.10 27.60
N MET A 174 75.32 9.31 28.85
CA MET A 174 76.24 9.52 29.98
C MET A 174 77.18 8.33 30.19
N ALA A 175 76.69 7.10 30.05
CA ALA A 175 77.49 5.88 30.16
C ALA A 175 78.49 5.69 29.00
N ALA A 176 78.19 6.21 27.81
CA ALA A 176 79.14 6.24 26.70
C ALA A 176 80.23 7.29 26.93
N ILE A 177 79.87 8.55 27.20
CA ILE A 177 80.84 9.65 27.33
C ILE A 177 81.72 9.52 28.58
N SER A 178 81.31 8.76 29.61
CA SER A 178 82.17 8.50 30.78
C SER A 178 83.48 7.78 30.44
N ASN A 179 83.57 7.13 29.28
CA ASN A 179 84.80 6.50 28.77
C ASN A 179 85.77 7.51 28.10
N TYR A 180 85.33 8.76 27.92
CA TYR A 180 86.04 9.82 27.21
C TYR A 180 86.17 11.07 28.10
N PRO A 181 87.17 11.16 29.00
CA PRO A 181 87.24 12.19 30.05
C PRO A 181 87.41 13.63 29.54
N ASP A 182 87.78 13.82 28.27
CA ASP A 182 87.89 15.12 27.60
C ASP A 182 86.59 15.52 26.85
N ILE A 183 85.57 14.65 26.81
CA ILE A 183 84.19 14.98 26.39
C ILE A 183 83.41 15.42 27.64
N LYS A 184 82.79 16.60 27.58
CA LYS A 184 82.08 17.18 28.74
C LYS A 184 80.68 17.60 28.37
N LEU A 185 79.68 17.03 29.04
CA LEU A 185 78.34 17.60 29.08
C LEU A 185 78.40 18.89 29.92
N ILE A 186 78.29 20.05 29.27
CA ILE A 186 78.40 21.37 29.91
C ILE A 186 77.04 22.01 30.23
N ASP A 187 75.96 21.51 29.61
CA ASP A 187 74.60 21.96 29.88
C ASP A 187 73.55 20.91 29.50
N LYS A 188 72.38 20.95 30.14
CA LYS A 188 71.24 20.09 29.86
C LYS A 188 69.92 20.80 30.16
N ALA A 189 69.01 20.84 29.19
CA ALA A 189 67.64 21.34 29.37
C ALA A 189 66.59 20.32 28.90
N ASP A 190 65.35 20.48 29.34
CA ASP A 190 64.19 19.70 28.88
C ASP A 190 63.48 20.51 27.79
N ALA A 191 63.42 19.94 26.58
CA ALA A 191 62.78 20.54 25.42
C ALA A 191 61.40 19.92 25.13
N ALA A 192 60.88 19.06 26.01
CA ALA A 192 59.54 18.47 25.95
C ALA A 192 59.19 17.77 24.62
N TRP A 193 60.19 17.21 23.93
CA TRP A 193 60.09 16.63 22.57
C TRP A 193 59.85 17.61 21.41
N GLU A 194 59.77 18.91 21.68
CA GLU A 194 59.32 19.92 20.72
C GLU A 194 60.40 20.88 20.24
N ARG A 195 60.13 21.49 19.07
CA ARG A 195 61.03 22.42 18.39
C ARG A 195 61.14 23.79 19.08
N GLU A 196 60.02 24.35 19.52
CA GLU A 196 60.00 25.72 20.07
C GLU A 196 60.74 25.81 21.42
N PRO A 197 60.55 24.90 22.39
CA PRO A 197 61.36 24.88 23.61
C PRO A 197 62.84 24.65 23.32
N ALA A 198 63.17 23.76 22.36
CA ALA A 198 64.54 23.49 21.96
C ALA A 198 65.26 24.74 21.41
N GLU A 199 64.56 25.57 20.64
CA GLU A 199 65.11 26.83 20.11
C GLU A 199 65.38 27.85 21.23
N VAL A 200 64.47 27.98 22.19
CA VAL A 200 64.63 28.89 23.35
C VAL A 200 65.75 28.45 24.28
N GLU A 201 65.80 27.16 24.63
CA GLU A 201 66.85 26.63 25.51
C GLU A 201 68.22 26.64 24.84
N MET A 202 68.31 26.35 23.54
CA MET A 202 69.57 26.46 22.81
C MET A 202 70.07 27.91 22.71
N ASP A 203 69.18 28.90 22.52
CA ASP A 203 69.56 30.31 22.55
C ASP A 203 70.14 30.71 23.93
N SER A 204 69.52 30.26 25.02
CA SER A 204 70.03 30.40 26.39
C SER A 204 71.42 29.75 26.57
N MET A 205 71.62 28.54 26.04
CA MET A 205 72.91 27.84 26.09
C MET A 205 73.99 28.57 25.27
N LEU A 206 73.67 29.08 24.08
CA LEU A 206 74.59 29.83 23.22
C LEU A 206 75.08 31.13 23.87
N HIS A 207 74.21 31.82 24.60
CA HIS A 207 74.57 33.03 25.35
C HIS A 207 75.46 32.73 26.57
N ARG A 208 75.24 31.60 27.25
CA ARG A 208 75.99 31.23 28.47
C ARG A 208 77.31 30.52 28.16
N HIS A 209 77.40 29.81 27.04
CA HIS A 209 78.56 28.99 26.67
C HIS A 209 79.20 29.46 25.35
N PRO A 210 80.36 30.13 25.41
CA PRO A 210 81.05 30.63 24.21
C PRO A 210 81.70 29.53 23.37
N LYS A 211 81.74 28.28 23.85
CA LYS A 211 82.23 27.13 23.10
C LYS A 211 81.37 25.89 23.36
N ILE A 212 80.65 25.48 22.32
CA ILE A 212 79.89 24.24 22.21
C ILE A 212 80.45 23.54 20.97
N ASP A 213 80.82 22.27 21.08
CA ASP A 213 81.38 21.45 19.99
C ASP A 213 80.37 20.42 19.46
N ALA A 214 79.34 20.05 20.23
CA ALA A 214 78.22 19.23 19.77
C ALA A 214 76.90 19.55 20.50
N VAL A 215 75.79 19.32 19.80
CA VAL A 215 74.43 19.34 20.34
C VAL A 215 73.85 17.92 20.24
N TYR A 216 73.49 17.35 21.38
CA TYR A 216 72.67 16.15 21.44
C TYR A 216 71.20 16.54 21.60
N ALA A 217 70.41 16.36 20.55
CA ALA A 217 68.97 16.50 20.58
C ALA A 217 68.32 15.12 20.75
N HIS A 218 67.37 14.99 21.68
CA HIS A 218 66.71 13.71 21.94
C HIS A 218 65.76 13.26 20.82
N ASN A 219 65.36 14.13 19.90
CA ASN A 219 64.67 13.75 18.67
C ASN A 219 64.95 14.72 17.51
N ASP A 220 64.48 14.36 16.31
CA ASP A 220 64.63 15.15 15.07
C ASP A 220 63.70 16.37 14.98
N ARG A 221 62.91 16.66 16.03
CA ARG A 221 62.08 17.88 16.16
C ARG A 221 62.77 18.95 17.02
N ILE A 222 63.43 18.52 18.09
CA ILE A 222 64.33 19.33 18.94
C ILE A 222 65.53 19.82 18.11
N ALA A 223 66.16 18.92 17.33
CA ALA A 223 67.39 19.22 16.61
C ALA A 223 67.33 20.43 15.64
N PRO A 224 66.33 20.58 14.75
CA PRO A 224 66.22 21.75 13.88
C PRO A 224 65.91 23.04 14.65
N GLY A 225 65.28 22.97 15.84
CA GLY A 225 65.11 24.12 16.72
C GLY A 225 66.46 24.61 17.25
N ALA A 226 67.29 23.70 17.75
CA ALA A 226 68.64 24.00 18.21
C ALA A 226 69.55 24.52 17.08
N TYR A 227 69.49 23.88 15.91
CA TYR A 227 70.20 24.35 14.71
C TYR A 227 69.76 25.76 14.29
N GLN A 228 68.47 26.06 14.37
CA GLN A 228 67.95 27.40 14.04
C GLN A 228 68.46 28.48 15.01
N ALA A 229 68.51 28.20 16.32
CA ALA A 229 69.12 29.10 17.30
C ALA A 229 70.61 29.34 16.99
N ALA A 230 71.38 28.28 16.75
CA ALA A 230 72.80 28.39 16.40
C ALA A 230 73.02 29.17 15.10
N LYS A 231 72.17 28.96 14.09
CA LYS A 231 72.21 29.67 12.81
C LYS A 231 71.81 31.15 12.92
N LYS A 232 70.85 31.49 13.79
CA LYS A 232 70.53 32.89 14.15
C LYS A 232 71.72 33.59 14.82
N ALA A 233 72.47 32.86 15.65
CA ALA A 233 73.71 33.35 16.27
C ALA A 233 74.94 33.33 15.33
N GLY A 234 74.84 32.73 14.13
CA GLY A 234 75.96 32.56 13.19
C GLY A 234 77.02 31.55 13.64
N ARG A 235 76.65 30.61 14.51
CA ARG A 235 77.52 29.64 15.19
C ARG A 235 77.25 28.19 14.75
N GLU A 236 76.38 27.97 13.75
CA GLU A 236 75.95 26.63 13.31
C GLU A 236 77.09 25.74 12.77
N LYS A 237 78.26 26.33 12.45
CA LYS A 237 79.45 25.63 11.96
C LYS A 237 80.48 25.32 13.05
N GLU A 238 80.26 25.77 14.28
CA GLU A 238 81.14 25.51 15.42
C GLU A 238 80.93 24.12 16.03
N MET A 239 79.77 23.52 15.78
CA MET A 239 79.29 22.31 16.45
C MET A 239 78.61 21.34 15.49
N ILE A 240 78.63 20.05 15.85
CA ILE A 240 77.83 19.03 15.17
C ILE A 240 76.45 18.87 15.81
N PHE A 241 75.44 18.52 15.00
CA PHE A 241 74.07 18.28 15.48
C PHE A 241 73.71 16.80 15.31
N VAL A 242 73.33 16.14 16.42
CA VAL A 242 72.92 14.73 16.44
C VAL A 242 71.50 14.60 16.98
N GLY A 243 70.62 14.02 16.17
CA GLY A 243 69.23 13.73 16.49
C GLY A 243 68.93 12.25 16.70
N ILE A 244 67.65 11.92 16.86
CA ILE A 244 67.09 10.58 16.93
C ILE A 244 65.72 10.63 16.25
N ASP A 245 65.40 9.58 15.49
CA ASP A 245 64.12 9.15 14.90
C ASP A 245 64.41 8.65 13.47
N ALA A 246 65.19 9.43 12.71
CA ALA A 246 65.65 9.19 11.34
C ALA A 246 64.52 8.90 10.34
N LEU A 247 63.37 9.53 10.54
CA LEU A 247 62.21 9.36 9.68
C LEU A 247 62.48 9.84 8.24
N PRO A 248 61.95 9.15 7.23
CA PRO A 248 61.93 9.63 5.85
C PRO A 248 60.83 10.68 5.62
N GLY A 249 60.88 11.34 4.46
CA GLY A 249 59.90 12.36 4.08
C GLY A 249 60.33 13.78 4.44
N LYS A 250 59.51 14.76 4.03
CA LYS A 250 59.85 16.19 4.16
C LYS A 250 59.77 16.66 5.61
N GLY A 251 60.74 17.49 6.02
CA GLY A 251 60.86 18.06 7.36
C GLY A 251 61.34 17.08 8.44
N ASN A 252 61.64 15.83 8.07
CA ASN A 252 62.06 14.77 8.99
C ASN A 252 63.58 14.52 8.93
N GLY A 253 64.11 13.78 9.92
CA GLY A 253 65.55 13.60 10.13
C GLY A 253 66.39 13.18 8.92
N LEU A 254 65.85 12.31 8.05
CA LEU A 254 66.57 11.88 6.84
C LEU A 254 66.80 13.05 5.86
N GLU A 255 65.81 13.93 5.68
CA GLU A 255 65.95 15.14 4.86
C GLU A 255 66.91 16.13 5.54
N LEU A 256 66.82 16.29 6.87
CA LEU A 256 67.73 17.16 7.63
C LEU A 256 69.21 16.74 7.53
N VAL A 257 69.52 15.45 7.42
CA VAL A 257 70.89 14.96 7.16
C VAL A 257 71.33 15.27 5.72
N LEU A 258 70.45 15.08 4.73
CA LEU A 258 70.73 15.39 3.32
C LEU A 258 70.95 16.90 3.08
N ASP A 259 70.18 17.74 3.77
CA ASP A 259 70.27 19.20 3.71
C ASP A 259 71.43 19.78 4.54
N ASN A 260 72.22 18.93 5.23
CA ASN A 260 73.33 19.32 6.10
C ASN A 260 72.90 20.17 7.32
N VAL A 261 71.68 19.95 7.81
CA VAL A 261 71.16 20.50 9.08
C VAL A 261 71.54 19.60 10.25
N LEU A 262 71.45 18.28 10.05
CA LEU A 262 71.95 17.24 10.96
C LEU A 262 73.24 16.65 10.41
N ASP A 263 74.18 16.31 11.29
CA ASP A 263 75.36 15.51 10.94
C ASP A 263 75.07 14.01 11.06
N ALA A 264 74.23 13.64 12.04
CA ALA A 264 73.65 12.31 12.16
C ALA A 264 72.28 12.30 12.86
N THR A 265 71.51 11.24 12.64
CA THR A 265 70.36 10.85 13.46
C THR A 265 70.31 9.34 13.59
N PHE A 266 69.67 8.81 14.64
CA PHE A 266 69.57 7.38 14.89
C PHE A 266 68.15 6.88 14.62
N ILE A 267 68.01 5.77 13.90
CA ILE A 267 66.69 5.18 13.59
C ILE A 267 65.98 4.81 14.89
N TYR A 268 64.83 5.43 15.13
CA TYR A 268 63.85 5.01 16.13
C TYR A 268 62.65 4.40 15.37
N PRO A 269 62.59 3.07 15.19
CA PRO A 269 61.65 2.45 14.27
C PRO A 269 60.20 2.50 14.79
N THR A 270 59.27 2.87 13.90
CA THR A 270 57.81 2.86 14.15
C THR A 270 57.24 1.45 14.18
N ASN A 271 57.48 0.67 13.11
CA ASN A 271 57.08 -0.73 12.92
C ASN A 271 55.65 -1.04 13.40
N GLY A 272 54.68 -0.23 13.00
CA GLY A 272 53.27 -0.43 13.36
C GLY A 272 52.71 -1.78 12.89
N ASP A 273 53.29 -2.38 11.84
CA ASP A 273 53.00 -3.74 11.41
C ASP A 273 53.34 -4.78 12.49
N LYS A 274 54.50 -4.64 13.17
CA LYS A 274 54.91 -5.54 14.26
C LYS A 274 54.07 -5.36 15.50
N VAL A 275 53.67 -4.13 15.80
CA VAL A 275 52.74 -3.82 16.90
C VAL A 275 51.39 -4.52 16.66
N MET A 276 50.85 -4.42 15.45
CA MET A 276 49.59 -5.04 15.07
C MET A 276 49.67 -6.57 15.01
N GLN A 277 50.77 -7.14 14.49
CA GLN A 277 51.04 -8.59 14.52
C GLN A 277 51.12 -9.12 15.97
N LEU A 278 51.72 -8.38 16.89
CA LEU A 278 51.77 -8.73 18.31
C LEU A 278 50.36 -8.73 18.94
N ALA A 279 49.55 -7.71 18.65
CA ALA A 279 48.15 -7.66 19.08
C ALA A 279 47.32 -8.85 18.58
N MET A 280 47.45 -9.18 17.29
CA MET A 280 46.74 -10.32 16.72
C MET A 280 47.24 -11.66 17.27
N ASN A 281 48.53 -11.83 17.54
CA ASN A 281 49.04 -13.02 18.21
C ASN A 281 48.44 -13.21 19.62
N ILE A 282 48.27 -12.12 20.39
CA ILE A 282 47.64 -12.15 21.71
C ILE A 282 46.14 -12.50 21.59
N LEU A 283 45.40 -11.81 20.72
CA LEU A 283 43.95 -12.01 20.52
C LEU A 283 43.60 -13.40 19.98
N GLU A 284 44.41 -13.93 19.05
CA GLU A 284 44.24 -15.27 18.49
C GLU A 284 44.86 -16.39 19.36
N LYS A 285 45.41 -16.05 20.54
CA LYS A 285 46.03 -16.99 21.50
C LYS A 285 47.20 -17.78 20.91
N LYS A 286 47.95 -17.17 20.01
CA LYS A 286 49.23 -17.67 19.49
C LYS A 286 50.36 -17.40 20.50
N SER A 287 51.51 -18.03 20.29
CA SER A 287 52.71 -17.72 21.07
C SER A 287 53.24 -16.32 20.70
N TYR A 288 53.58 -15.51 21.70
CA TYR A 288 54.16 -14.18 21.51
C TYR A 288 55.30 -13.91 22.52
N PRO A 289 56.32 -13.11 22.16
CA PRO A 289 57.32 -12.62 23.12
C PRO A 289 56.71 -11.52 24.01
N ARG A 290 57.05 -11.55 25.31
CA ARG A 290 56.66 -10.49 26.25
C ARG A 290 57.42 -9.18 26.00
N GLU A 291 58.69 -9.27 25.64
CA GLU A 291 59.56 -8.13 25.34
C GLU A 291 60.03 -8.23 23.88
N THR A 292 59.75 -7.21 23.07
CA THR A 292 60.17 -7.15 21.66
C THR A 292 61.05 -5.92 21.45
N VAL A 293 62.37 -6.11 21.57
CA VAL A 293 63.36 -5.06 21.33
C VAL A 293 63.64 -4.90 19.84
N MET A 294 63.53 -3.67 19.35
CA MET A 294 63.77 -3.31 17.95
C MET A 294 65.16 -2.71 17.73
N ASN A 295 65.74 -2.94 16.55
CA ASN A 295 67.09 -2.49 16.21
C ASN A 295 67.13 -1.00 15.89
N THR A 296 68.25 -0.35 16.20
CA THR A 296 68.61 1.00 15.74
C THR A 296 69.81 0.95 14.80
N ALA A 297 70.02 2.02 14.03
CA ALA A 297 71.24 2.27 13.26
C ALA A 297 71.47 3.78 13.12
N VAL A 298 72.72 4.19 12.93
CA VAL A 298 73.07 5.59 12.63
C VAL A 298 72.77 5.89 11.16
N VAL A 299 72.16 7.05 10.90
CA VAL A 299 71.96 7.66 9.59
C VAL A 299 72.78 8.94 9.56
N ASP A 300 73.77 8.97 8.67
CA ASP A 300 74.66 10.12 8.45
C ASP A 300 74.91 10.31 6.94
N ARG A 301 75.73 11.30 6.57
CA ARG A 301 76.01 11.61 5.15
C ARG A 301 76.59 10.43 4.35
N THR A 302 77.15 9.40 4.98
CA THR A 302 77.71 8.23 4.28
C THR A 302 76.64 7.27 3.78
N ASN A 303 75.45 7.24 4.40
CA ASN A 303 74.39 6.28 4.10
C ASN A 303 73.02 6.92 3.77
N ALA A 304 72.80 8.19 4.12
CA ALA A 304 71.52 8.89 3.94
C ALA A 304 70.96 8.83 2.50
N HIS A 305 71.81 8.94 1.48
CA HIS A 305 71.34 8.86 0.09
C HIS A 305 70.78 7.47 -0.27
N VAL A 306 71.42 6.39 0.20
CA VAL A 306 70.92 5.03 0.00
C VAL A 306 69.63 4.80 0.79
N MET A 307 69.55 5.32 2.01
CA MET A 307 68.32 5.30 2.82
C MET A 307 67.17 6.06 2.15
N GLN A 308 67.44 7.20 1.52
CA GLN A 308 66.44 7.96 0.75
C GLN A 308 65.90 7.15 -0.42
N LEU A 309 66.76 6.49 -1.20
CA LEU A 309 66.34 5.62 -2.30
C LEU A 309 65.47 4.45 -1.83
N GLN A 310 65.85 3.78 -0.74
CA GLN A 310 65.05 2.68 -0.17
C GLN A 310 63.69 3.17 0.33
N THR A 311 63.66 4.24 1.13
CA THR A 311 62.43 4.79 1.70
C THR A 311 61.48 5.38 0.64
N THR A 312 62.01 6.01 -0.42
CA THR A 312 61.21 6.45 -1.56
C THR A 312 60.52 5.27 -2.24
N HIS A 313 61.24 4.16 -2.45
CA HIS A 313 60.65 2.94 -3.01
C HIS A 313 59.61 2.30 -2.08
N ILE A 314 59.83 2.32 -0.77
CA ILE A 314 58.84 1.86 0.22
C ILE A 314 57.57 2.72 0.13
N SER A 315 57.67 4.06 0.07
CA SER A 315 56.50 4.93 -0.11
C SER A 315 55.71 4.64 -1.41
N GLU A 316 56.38 4.26 -2.50
CA GLU A 316 55.68 3.80 -3.71
C GLU A 316 54.97 2.44 -3.54
N LEU A 317 55.53 1.53 -2.74
CA LEU A 317 54.91 0.23 -2.45
C LEU A 317 53.68 0.43 -1.55
N ASP A 318 53.78 1.31 -0.57
CA ASP A 318 52.69 1.70 0.34
C ASP A 318 51.48 2.24 -0.44
N GLN A 319 51.70 3.20 -1.35
CA GLN A 319 50.65 3.75 -2.20
C GLN A 319 50.01 2.69 -3.13
N LYS A 320 50.78 1.68 -3.56
CA LYS A 320 50.26 0.54 -4.32
C LYS A 320 49.39 -0.37 -3.44
N ILE A 321 49.76 -0.61 -2.18
CA ILE A 321 48.97 -1.40 -1.22
C ILE A 321 47.62 -0.72 -0.94
N GLU A 322 47.61 0.59 -0.67
CA GLU A 322 46.37 1.36 -0.49
C GLU A 322 45.46 1.28 -1.73
N THR A 323 46.05 1.45 -2.92
CA THR A 323 45.33 1.33 -4.20
C THR A 323 44.74 -0.08 -4.39
N LEU A 324 45.44 -1.13 -3.98
CA LEU A 324 44.96 -2.51 -4.04
C LEU A 324 43.82 -2.75 -3.04
N ASN A 325 43.96 -2.31 -1.78
CA ASN A 325 42.95 -2.48 -0.75
C ASN A 325 41.65 -1.74 -1.10
N GLY A 326 41.74 -0.51 -1.62
CA GLY A 326 40.59 0.23 -2.14
C GLY A 326 39.87 -0.50 -3.29
N ARG A 327 40.62 -1.17 -4.18
CA ARG A 327 40.05 -2.01 -5.25
C ARG A 327 39.42 -3.29 -4.70
N ILE A 328 40.02 -3.94 -3.69
CA ILE A 328 39.49 -5.15 -3.05
C ILE A 328 38.12 -4.88 -2.41
N GLY A 329 37.95 -3.77 -1.68
CA GLY A 329 36.64 -3.37 -1.16
C GLY A 329 35.59 -3.18 -2.27
N GLY A 330 36.00 -2.57 -3.39
CA GLY A 330 35.16 -2.46 -4.59
C GLY A 330 34.80 -3.81 -5.23
N TYR A 331 35.73 -4.77 -5.25
CA TYR A 331 35.45 -6.12 -5.74
C TYR A 331 34.52 -6.90 -4.81
N LEU A 332 34.72 -6.83 -3.49
CA LEU A 332 33.86 -7.49 -2.51
C LEU A 332 32.42 -6.95 -2.57
N SER A 333 32.25 -5.62 -2.67
CA SER A 333 30.94 -4.99 -2.88
C SER A 333 30.27 -5.45 -4.19
N ARG A 334 31.03 -5.58 -5.28
CA ARG A 334 30.53 -6.15 -6.54
C ARG A 334 30.14 -7.62 -6.41
N VAL A 335 30.91 -8.44 -5.70
CA VAL A 335 30.59 -9.85 -5.45
C VAL A 335 29.32 -9.98 -4.61
N ALA A 336 29.16 -9.18 -3.56
CA ALA A 336 27.91 -9.14 -2.77
C ALA A 336 26.71 -8.73 -3.63
N THR A 337 26.85 -7.70 -4.46
CA THR A 337 25.81 -7.26 -5.41
C THR A 337 25.48 -8.36 -6.42
N GLN A 338 26.50 -9.05 -6.97
CA GLN A 338 26.32 -10.18 -7.88
C GLN A 338 25.63 -11.36 -7.21
N GLN A 339 25.95 -11.66 -5.95
CA GLN A 339 25.26 -12.70 -5.18
C GLN A 339 23.78 -12.36 -4.96
N VAL A 340 23.45 -11.11 -4.59
CA VAL A 340 22.06 -10.66 -4.46
C VAL A 340 21.30 -10.78 -5.80
N VAL A 341 21.90 -10.34 -6.90
CA VAL A 341 21.31 -10.47 -8.25
C VAL A 341 21.17 -11.94 -8.67
N MET A 342 22.16 -12.79 -8.38
CA MET A 342 22.14 -14.22 -8.71
C MET A 342 21.08 -14.97 -7.90
N TYR A 343 20.99 -14.75 -6.59
CA TYR A 343 19.98 -15.38 -5.74
C TYR A 343 18.57 -14.87 -6.05
N GLY A 344 18.40 -13.56 -6.29
CA GLY A 344 17.14 -12.99 -6.77
C GLY A 344 16.71 -13.59 -8.11
N GLY A 345 17.64 -13.70 -9.06
CA GLY A 345 17.43 -14.37 -10.34
C GLY A 345 17.06 -15.84 -10.19
N LEU A 346 17.73 -16.58 -9.29
CA LEU A 346 17.41 -17.99 -8.98
C LEU A 346 15.98 -18.13 -8.42
N VAL A 347 15.56 -17.24 -7.51
CA VAL A 347 14.20 -17.24 -6.95
C VAL A 347 13.17 -16.97 -8.05
N ILE A 348 13.41 -15.99 -8.94
CA ILE A 348 12.55 -15.72 -10.10
C ILE A 348 12.48 -16.95 -11.01
N LEU A 349 13.61 -17.60 -11.30
CA LEU A 349 13.67 -18.77 -12.17
C LEU A 349 12.95 -19.98 -11.53
N LEU A 350 13.02 -20.15 -10.20
CA LEU A 350 12.25 -21.15 -9.45
C LEU A 350 10.74 -20.84 -9.45
N LEU A 351 10.33 -19.58 -9.35
CA LEU A 351 8.93 -19.17 -9.48
C LEU A 351 8.40 -19.43 -10.90
N VAL A 352 9.17 -19.10 -11.93
CA VAL A 352 8.84 -19.40 -13.34
C VAL A 352 8.80 -20.91 -13.58
N ALA A 353 9.74 -21.68 -13.04
CA ALA A 353 9.73 -23.14 -13.13
C ALA A 353 8.52 -23.76 -12.39
N GLY A 354 8.12 -23.19 -11.24
CA GLY A 354 6.91 -23.54 -10.52
C GLY A 354 5.65 -23.26 -11.33
N LEU A 355 5.54 -22.07 -11.94
CA LEU A 355 4.47 -21.69 -12.86
C LEU A 355 4.41 -22.63 -14.07
N LEU A 356 5.55 -22.91 -14.70
CA LEU A 356 5.68 -23.85 -15.82
C LEU A 356 5.31 -25.28 -15.41
N LEU A 357 5.58 -25.69 -14.17
CA LEU A 357 5.18 -27.01 -13.65
C LEU A 357 3.66 -27.08 -13.38
N VAL A 358 3.04 -25.98 -12.94
CA VAL A 358 1.57 -25.85 -12.85
C VAL A 358 0.93 -25.89 -14.24
N VAL A 359 1.45 -25.12 -15.19
CA VAL A 359 1.02 -25.12 -16.60
C VAL A 359 1.24 -26.50 -17.23
N TYR A 360 2.38 -27.16 -17.01
CA TYR A 360 2.65 -28.52 -17.47
C TYR A 360 1.71 -29.54 -16.84
N LYS A 361 1.40 -29.44 -15.54
CA LYS A 361 0.38 -30.30 -14.90
C LYS A 361 -1.00 -30.07 -15.52
N SER A 362 -1.39 -28.82 -15.75
CA SER A 362 -2.65 -28.45 -16.42
C SER A 362 -2.71 -29.03 -17.83
N LEU A 363 -1.67 -28.81 -18.65
CA LEU A 363 -1.55 -29.37 -20.01
C LEU A 363 -1.49 -30.90 -20.01
N ARG A 364 -0.83 -31.55 -19.04
CA ARG A 364 -0.80 -33.01 -18.92
C ARG A 364 -2.15 -33.57 -18.47
N SER A 365 -2.90 -32.84 -17.64
CA SER A 365 -4.28 -33.17 -17.29
C SER A 365 -5.18 -33.04 -18.51
N LYS A 366 -5.08 -31.92 -19.25
CA LYS A 366 -5.78 -31.69 -20.52
C LYS A 366 -5.42 -32.73 -21.58
N ASN A 367 -4.17 -33.17 -21.66
CA ASN A 367 -3.72 -34.19 -22.61
C ASN A 367 -4.10 -35.61 -22.19
N ARG A 368 -4.22 -35.91 -20.89
CA ARG A 368 -4.87 -37.15 -20.42
C ARG A 368 -6.34 -37.15 -20.79
N LEU A 369 -7.06 -36.08 -20.45
CA LEU A 369 -8.47 -35.91 -20.78
C LEU A 369 -8.72 -35.95 -22.30
N ASN A 370 -7.86 -35.32 -23.11
CA ASN A 370 -7.91 -35.41 -24.57
C ASN A 370 -7.56 -36.80 -25.11
N LYS A 371 -6.76 -37.60 -24.40
CA LYS A 371 -6.45 -38.98 -24.80
C LYS A 371 -7.61 -39.91 -24.45
N GLU A 372 -8.20 -39.76 -23.27
CA GLU A 372 -9.45 -40.42 -22.87
C GLU A 372 -10.58 -40.04 -23.84
N LEU A 373 -10.71 -38.76 -24.18
CA LEU A 373 -11.62 -38.25 -25.20
C LEU A 373 -11.29 -38.79 -26.61
N SER A 374 -10.03 -39.04 -26.94
CA SER A 374 -9.62 -39.65 -28.21
C SER A 374 -9.88 -41.16 -28.26
N GLU A 375 -9.77 -41.87 -27.13
CA GLU A 375 -10.09 -43.30 -27.01
C GLU A 375 -11.61 -43.49 -27.02
N GLN A 376 -12.37 -42.61 -26.33
CA GLN A 376 -13.82 -42.45 -26.50
C GLN A 376 -14.19 -42.09 -27.92
N LYS A 377 -13.52 -41.13 -28.58
CA LYS A 377 -13.75 -40.78 -29.98
C LYS A 377 -13.51 -41.98 -30.90
N LYS A 378 -12.54 -42.84 -30.62
CA LYS A 378 -12.27 -44.06 -31.39
C LYS A 378 -13.34 -45.14 -31.19
N GLN A 379 -13.87 -45.27 -29.98
CA GLN A 379 -15.08 -46.07 -29.72
C GLN A 379 -16.30 -45.49 -30.43
N VAL A 380 -16.46 -44.17 -30.44
CA VAL A 380 -17.50 -43.44 -31.16
C VAL A 380 -17.32 -43.54 -32.68
N GLU A 381 -16.10 -43.63 -33.22
CA GLU A 381 -15.85 -43.89 -34.65
C GLU A 381 -16.17 -45.34 -35.01
N GLN A 382 -15.84 -46.33 -34.18
CA GLN A 382 -16.30 -47.71 -34.37
C GLN A 382 -17.82 -47.90 -34.20
N GLN A 383 -18.46 -47.03 -33.41
CA GLN A 383 -19.92 -46.89 -33.38
C GLN A 383 -20.44 -46.13 -34.60
N ARG A 384 -19.72 -45.11 -35.09
CA ARG A 384 -20.07 -44.29 -36.26
C ARG A 384 -20.07 -45.12 -37.53
N ASP A 385 -19.10 -45.99 -37.75
CA ASP A 385 -19.04 -46.82 -38.95
C ASP A 385 -20.20 -47.84 -38.97
N LYS A 386 -20.63 -48.34 -37.79
CA LYS A 386 -21.89 -49.12 -37.63
C LYS A 386 -23.14 -48.26 -37.76
N LEU A 387 -23.07 -47.01 -37.33
CA LEU A 387 -24.13 -46.01 -37.47
C LEU A 387 -24.23 -45.46 -38.88
N GLU A 388 -23.21 -45.56 -39.74
CA GLU A 388 -23.27 -45.17 -41.16
C GLU A 388 -24.02 -46.23 -41.98
N GLU A 389 -23.80 -47.52 -41.70
CA GLU A 389 -24.62 -48.60 -42.24
C GLU A 389 -26.09 -48.52 -41.76
N GLN A 390 -26.32 -47.97 -40.55
CA GLN A 390 -27.66 -47.57 -40.10
C GLN A 390 -28.11 -46.21 -40.66
N ARG A 391 -27.19 -45.29 -41.01
CA ARG A 391 -27.47 -43.93 -41.50
C ARG A 391 -28.06 -44.00 -42.88
N ASP A 392 -27.53 -44.83 -43.77
CA ASP A 392 -28.03 -44.92 -45.14
C ASP A 392 -29.48 -45.49 -45.17
N ILE A 393 -29.83 -46.36 -44.20
CA ILE A 393 -31.21 -46.82 -43.96
C ILE A 393 -32.06 -45.75 -43.25
N LEU A 394 -31.45 -45.00 -42.33
CA LEU A 394 -32.08 -43.88 -41.66
C LEU A 394 -32.21 -42.64 -42.54
N GLU A 395 -31.49 -42.47 -43.65
CA GLU A 395 -31.57 -41.27 -44.50
C GLU A 395 -32.88 -41.23 -45.29
N GLU A 396 -33.34 -42.39 -45.78
CA GLU A 396 -34.68 -42.53 -46.37
C GLU A 396 -35.80 -42.31 -45.32
N GLN A 397 -35.52 -42.52 -44.04
CA GLN A 397 -36.42 -42.14 -42.94
C GLN A 397 -36.22 -40.68 -42.49
N ARG A 398 -35.00 -40.14 -42.61
CA ARG A 398 -34.56 -38.81 -42.17
C ARG A 398 -35.17 -37.76 -43.07
N ASP A 399 -35.18 -37.94 -44.38
CA ASP A 399 -35.76 -36.93 -45.28
C ASP A 399 -37.27 -36.75 -45.00
N LYS A 400 -37.98 -37.82 -44.57
CA LYS A 400 -39.36 -37.75 -44.05
C LYS A 400 -39.47 -37.17 -42.65
N LEU A 401 -38.49 -37.42 -41.78
CA LEU A 401 -38.43 -36.89 -40.43
C LEU A 401 -37.90 -35.45 -40.36
N GLU A 402 -37.17 -34.97 -41.36
CA GLU A 402 -36.64 -33.61 -41.48
C GLU A 402 -37.74 -32.67 -41.93
N GLU A 403 -38.62 -33.06 -42.86
CA GLU A 403 -39.84 -32.31 -43.16
C GLU A 403 -40.73 -32.15 -41.91
N GLN A 404 -40.81 -33.19 -41.06
CA GLN A 404 -41.52 -33.12 -39.77
C GLN A 404 -40.74 -32.36 -38.68
N ARG A 405 -39.41 -32.46 -38.66
CA ARG A 405 -38.52 -31.84 -37.67
C ARG A 405 -38.33 -30.37 -37.92
N ASP A 406 -38.23 -29.91 -39.16
CA ASP A 406 -38.11 -28.49 -39.49
C ASP A 406 -39.44 -27.77 -39.23
N GLN A 407 -40.58 -28.43 -39.48
CA GLN A 407 -41.87 -27.99 -38.95
C GLN A 407 -41.87 -27.93 -37.42
N LEU A 408 -41.33 -28.94 -36.72
CA LEU A 408 -41.23 -28.94 -35.25
C LEU A 408 -40.26 -27.88 -34.70
N ILE A 409 -39.14 -27.61 -35.38
CA ILE A 409 -38.12 -26.63 -34.98
C ILE A 409 -38.65 -25.23 -35.23
N GLN A 410 -39.28 -24.96 -36.37
CA GLN A 410 -39.90 -23.67 -36.63
C GLN A 410 -41.07 -23.43 -35.66
N LEU A 411 -41.87 -24.46 -35.35
CA LEU A 411 -42.91 -24.39 -34.32
C LEU A 411 -42.32 -24.23 -32.91
N SER A 412 -41.20 -24.87 -32.60
CA SER A 412 -40.51 -24.76 -31.30
C SER A 412 -39.85 -23.40 -31.11
N HIS A 413 -39.21 -22.85 -32.14
CA HIS A 413 -38.62 -21.51 -32.09
C HIS A 413 -39.72 -20.45 -32.00
N GLN A 414 -40.84 -20.62 -32.72
CA GLN A 414 -42.04 -19.80 -32.53
C GLN A 414 -42.68 -19.98 -31.14
N LEU A 415 -42.64 -21.17 -30.55
CA LEU A 415 -43.16 -21.43 -29.20
C LEU A 415 -42.24 -20.84 -28.12
N GLU A 416 -40.94 -20.88 -28.32
CA GLU A 416 -39.91 -20.35 -27.41
C GLU A 416 -39.87 -18.83 -27.49
N GLU A 417 -39.89 -18.23 -28.69
CA GLU A 417 -40.12 -16.80 -28.88
C GLU A 417 -41.49 -16.37 -28.34
N ALA A 418 -42.57 -17.14 -28.56
CA ALA A 418 -43.88 -16.81 -28.01
C ALA A 418 -43.92 -16.92 -26.48
N THR A 419 -43.23 -17.88 -25.86
CA THR A 419 -43.16 -17.99 -24.39
C THR A 419 -42.26 -16.91 -23.79
N HIS A 420 -41.15 -16.57 -24.42
CA HIS A 420 -40.27 -15.47 -24.02
C HIS A 420 -40.96 -14.09 -24.21
N ALA A 421 -41.58 -13.85 -25.35
CA ALA A 421 -42.39 -12.64 -25.58
C ALA A 421 -43.56 -12.55 -24.61
N LYS A 422 -44.20 -13.67 -24.25
CA LYS A 422 -45.27 -13.73 -23.24
C LYS A 422 -44.74 -13.47 -21.83
N LEU A 423 -43.53 -13.92 -21.48
CA LEU A 423 -42.83 -13.60 -20.24
C LEU A 423 -42.54 -12.10 -20.12
N VAL A 424 -41.96 -11.50 -21.16
CA VAL A 424 -41.70 -10.05 -21.25
C VAL A 424 -43.02 -9.27 -21.19
N PHE A 425 -44.02 -9.66 -21.97
CA PHE A 425 -45.35 -9.03 -22.00
C PHE A 425 -46.04 -9.00 -20.63
N PHE A 426 -46.07 -10.12 -19.89
CA PHE A 426 -46.69 -10.14 -18.56
C PHE A 426 -45.88 -9.40 -17.49
N THR A 427 -44.55 -9.34 -17.63
CA THR A 427 -43.69 -8.57 -16.72
C THR A 427 -43.89 -7.06 -16.94
N ASN A 428 -43.86 -6.63 -18.20
CA ASN A 428 -44.10 -5.24 -18.61
C ASN A 428 -45.53 -4.81 -18.25
N ILE A 429 -46.55 -5.60 -18.56
CA ILE A 429 -47.95 -5.29 -18.16
C ILE A 429 -48.12 -5.16 -16.65
N SER A 430 -47.38 -5.96 -15.85
CA SER A 430 -47.47 -5.85 -14.39
C SER A 430 -46.83 -4.56 -13.86
N HIS A 431 -45.76 -4.09 -14.52
CA HIS A 431 -45.18 -2.76 -14.30
C HIS A 431 -46.16 -1.65 -14.75
N ASP A 432 -46.71 -1.77 -15.95
CA ASP A 432 -47.57 -0.77 -16.59
C ASP A 432 -48.96 -0.66 -15.94
N PHE A 433 -49.43 -1.67 -15.20
CA PHE A 433 -50.57 -1.54 -14.30
C PHE A 433 -50.19 -1.02 -12.91
N ARG A 434 -49.00 -1.36 -12.38
CA ARG A 434 -48.57 -0.90 -11.05
C ARG A 434 -48.34 0.60 -11.04
N THR A 435 -47.64 1.15 -12.04
CA THR A 435 -47.33 2.58 -12.14
C THR A 435 -48.58 3.50 -12.05
N PRO A 436 -49.63 3.35 -12.87
CA PRO A 436 -50.84 4.17 -12.75
C PRO A 436 -51.65 3.86 -11.49
N LEU A 437 -51.66 2.62 -10.98
CA LEU A 437 -52.34 2.31 -9.71
C LEU A 437 -51.65 2.97 -8.51
N THR A 438 -50.32 3.07 -8.49
CA THR A 438 -49.56 3.81 -7.47
C THR A 438 -49.84 5.32 -7.57
N LEU A 439 -49.83 5.87 -8.78
CA LEU A 439 -50.16 7.29 -9.04
C LEU A 439 -51.62 7.65 -8.69
N VAL A 440 -52.51 6.67 -8.53
CA VAL A 440 -53.90 6.87 -8.06
C VAL A 440 -54.05 6.58 -6.56
N ALA A 441 -53.26 5.65 -6.00
CA ALA A 441 -53.33 5.29 -4.58
C ALA A 441 -52.89 6.45 -3.67
N ASP A 442 -51.68 6.97 -3.86
CA ASP A 442 -51.09 7.98 -2.97
C ASP A 442 -51.95 9.26 -2.86
N PRO A 443 -52.49 9.85 -3.95
CA PRO A 443 -53.38 11.01 -3.84
C PRO A 443 -54.71 10.69 -3.14
N VAL A 444 -55.25 9.47 -3.31
CA VAL A 444 -56.49 9.05 -2.64
C VAL A 444 -56.27 8.85 -1.14
N GLU A 445 -55.13 8.34 -0.72
CA GLU A 445 -54.77 8.24 0.70
C GLU A 445 -54.51 9.63 1.32
N HIS A 446 -53.80 10.51 0.61
CA HIS A 446 -53.61 11.90 1.03
C HIS A 446 -54.94 12.66 1.20
N LEU A 447 -55.91 12.44 0.30
CA LEU A 447 -57.24 13.06 0.41
C LEU A 447 -58.08 12.44 1.52
N LEU A 448 -58.04 11.11 1.71
CA LEU A 448 -58.75 10.43 2.81
C LEU A 448 -58.24 10.79 4.21
N ALA A 449 -57.01 11.30 4.31
CA ALA A 449 -56.42 11.83 5.53
C ALA A 449 -56.92 13.25 5.88
N ASP A 450 -57.53 13.99 4.95
CA ASP A 450 -58.08 15.32 5.23
C ASP A 450 -59.44 15.24 5.95
N SER A 451 -59.49 15.80 7.15
CA SER A 451 -60.67 15.81 8.02
C SER A 451 -61.83 16.72 7.57
N SER A 452 -61.68 17.47 6.47
CA SER A 452 -62.71 18.42 5.99
C SER A 452 -63.70 17.87 4.93
N LEU A 453 -63.57 16.60 4.54
CA LEU A 453 -64.42 15.96 3.53
C LEU A 453 -65.85 15.67 4.02
N SER A 454 -66.84 15.76 3.11
CA SER A 454 -68.22 15.35 3.42
C SER A 454 -68.39 13.82 3.47
N GLU A 455 -69.41 13.34 4.19
CA GLU A 455 -69.72 11.89 4.30
C GLU A 455 -69.83 11.20 2.92
N ASP A 456 -70.49 11.82 1.95
CA ASP A 456 -70.64 11.25 0.60
C ASP A 456 -69.32 11.27 -0.19
N GLN A 457 -68.52 12.34 -0.10
CA GLN A 457 -67.19 12.39 -0.70
C GLN A 457 -66.27 11.32 -0.10
N ARG A 458 -66.32 11.13 1.21
CA ARG A 458 -65.53 10.12 1.93
C ARG A 458 -65.97 8.70 1.54
N ARG A 459 -67.28 8.45 1.40
CA ARG A 459 -67.81 7.18 0.85
C ARG A 459 -67.33 6.92 -0.57
N MET A 460 -67.30 7.93 -1.44
CA MET A 460 -66.78 7.80 -2.80
C MET A 460 -65.29 7.48 -2.82
N LEU A 461 -64.47 8.18 -2.03
CA LEU A 461 -63.02 7.92 -1.93
C LEU A 461 -62.72 6.53 -1.34
N LEU A 462 -63.44 6.09 -0.31
CA LEU A 462 -63.34 4.73 0.22
C LEU A 462 -63.71 3.67 -0.82
N LEU A 463 -64.68 3.95 -1.70
CA LEU A 463 -65.06 3.07 -2.80
C LEU A 463 -63.96 3.01 -3.89
N VAL A 464 -63.31 4.13 -4.20
CA VAL A 464 -62.14 4.18 -5.09
C VAL A 464 -60.96 3.41 -4.48
N GLN A 465 -60.57 3.71 -3.24
CA GLN A 465 -59.49 3.02 -2.53
C GLN A 465 -59.72 1.50 -2.47
N ARG A 466 -60.96 1.07 -2.18
CA ARG A 466 -61.33 -0.36 -2.20
C ARG A 466 -61.12 -0.99 -3.58
N ASN A 467 -61.49 -0.31 -4.65
CA ASN A 467 -61.32 -0.82 -6.02
C ASN A 467 -59.84 -0.85 -6.44
N VAL A 468 -59.05 0.16 -6.09
CA VAL A 468 -57.58 0.17 -6.28
C VAL A 468 -56.92 -1.00 -5.56
N ASN A 469 -57.30 -1.24 -4.29
CA ASN A 469 -56.79 -2.38 -3.52
C ASN A 469 -57.23 -3.75 -4.05
N ILE A 470 -58.43 -3.85 -4.65
CA ILE A 470 -58.87 -5.06 -5.36
C ILE A 470 -58.01 -5.28 -6.62
N LEU A 471 -57.73 -4.24 -7.41
CA LEU A 471 -56.90 -4.32 -8.62
C LEU A 471 -55.45 -4.70 -8.28
N LEU A 472 -54.84 -4.05 -7.30
CA LEU A 472 -53.49 -4.40 -6.81
C LEU A 472 -53.42 -5.86 -6.34
N ARG A 473 -54.43 -6.34 -5.61
CA ARG A 473 -54.52 -7.75 -5.19
C ARG A 473 -54.62 -8.71 -6.37
N LEU A 474 -55.40 -8.37 -7.40
CA LEU A 474 -55.53 -9.20 -8.61
C LEU A 474 -54.23 -9.25 -9.42
N VAL A 475 -53.54 -8.12 -9.59
CA VAL A 475 -52.21 -8.06 -10.24
C VAL A 475 -51.20 -8.92 -9.48
N ASN A 476 -51.15 -8.80 -8.15
CA ASN A 476 -50.24 -9.61 -7.33
C ASN A 476 -50.60 -11.11 -7.36
N GLN A 477 -51.88 -11.50 -7.40
CA GLN A 477 -52.29 -12.90 -7.57
C GLN A 477 -51.87 -13.50 -8.92
N ILE A 478 -51.88 -12.69 -9.99
CA ILE A 478 -51.36 -13.11 -11.31
C ILE A 478 -49.84 -13.30 -11.27
N LEU A 479 -49.12 -12.40 -10.58
CA LEU A 479 -47.67 -12.48 -10.40
C LEU A 479 -47.23 -13.69 -9.56
N ASP A 480 -47.89 -13.94 -8.42
CA ASP A 480 -47.62 -15.10 -7.56
C ASP A 480 -47.76 -16.41 -8.35
N PHE A 481 -48.83 -16.51 -9.14
CA PHE A 481 -49.07 -17.67 -9.99
C PHE A 481 -47.96 -17.84 -11.06
N ARG A 482 -47.46 -16.75 -11.66
CA ARG A 482 -46.32 -16.80 -12.60
C ARG A 482 -44.99 -17.13 -11.93
N LYS A 483 -44.76 -16.71 -10.69
CA LYS A 483 -43.58 -17.13 -9.92
C LYS A 483 -43.57 -18.65 -9.72
N TYR A 484 -44.73 -19.25 -9.42
CA TYR A 484 -44.87 -20.69 -9.28
C TYR A 484 -44.55 -21.44 -10.59
N GLU A 485 -45.19 -21.08 -11.71
CA GLU A 485 -44.94 -21.74 -13.02
C GLU A 485 -43.47 -21.73 -13.44
N ASN A 486 -42.75 -20.65 -13.11
CA ASN A 486 -41.36 -20.47 -13.49
C ASN A 486 -40.37 -21.02 -12.44
N GLY A 487 -40.84 -21.69 -11.39
CA GLY A 487 -39.99 -22.21 -10.29
C GLY A 487 -39.33 -21.14 -9.42
N LYS A 488 -39.77 -19.88 -9.52
CA LYS A 488 -39.22 -18.70 -8.80
C LYS A 488 -40.07 -18.28 -7.60
N MET A 489 -40.87 -19.18 -7.04
CA MET A 489 -41.67 -18.90 -5.85
C MET A 489 -40.93 -19.35 -4.60
N GLU A 490 -40.54 -18.39 -3.77
CA GLU A 490 -39.85 -18.64 -2.50
C GLU A 490 -40.71 -19.47 -1.54
N TYR A 491 -40.11 -20.48 -0.94
CA TYR A 491 -40.71 -21.38 0.04
C TYR A 491 -39.90 -21.29 1.33
N THR A 492 -40.51 -20.76 2.39
CA THR A 492 -39.85 -20.50 3.68
C THR A 492 -40.55 -21.30 4.78
N PRO A 493 -40.29 -22.62 4.86
CA PRO A 493 -40.94 -23.48 5.84
C PRO A 493 -40.37 -23.24 7.24
N ILE A 494 -41.25 -23.12 8.23
CA ILE A 494 -40.91 -23.05 9.65
C ILE A 494 -41.66 -24.14 10.43
N SER A 495 -41.19 -24.46 11.64
CA SER A 495 -41.87 -25.41 12.51
C SER A 495 -43.20 -24.81 12.97
N LEU A 496 -44.30 -25.39 12.51
CA LEU A 496 -45.66 -24.92 12.75
C LEU A 496 -46.50 -26.02 13.39
N ASP A 497 -47.24 -25.68 14.44
CA ASP A 497 -48.32 -26.49 14.98
C ASP A 497 -49.61 -26.19 14.22
N ILE A 498 -50.00 -27.09 13.32
CA ILE A 498 -51.15 -26.89 12.42
C ILE A 498 -52.47 -26.79 13.19
N LEU A 499 -52.62 -27.52 14.30
CA LEU A 499 -53.84 -27.51 15.10
C LEU A 499 -54.08 -26.12 15.68
N SER A 500 -53.10 -25.56 16.38
CA SER A 500 -53.18 -24.20 16.96
C SER A 500 -53.44 -23.11 15.91
N SER A 501 -52.85 -23.27 14.71
CA SER A 501 -53.01 -22.33 13.60
C SER A 501 -54.45 -22.34 13.06
N PHE A 502 -55.02 -23.53 12.85
CA PHE A 502 -56.37 -23.68 12.33
C PHE A 502 -57.42 -23.20 13.35
N GLU A 503 -57.20 -23.45 14.64
CA GLU A 503 -58.07 -22.92 15.72
C GLU A 503 -58.14 -21.39 15.67
N GLY A 504 -57.00 -20.70 15.57
CA GLY A 504 -56.97 -19.23 15.42
C GLY A 504 -57.62 -18.73 14.13
N TRP A 505 -57.33 -19.37 12.99
CA TRP A 505 -57.90 -18.97 11.69
C TRP A 505 -59.43 -19.13 11.61
N ASN A 506 -60.00 -20.06 12.37
CA ASN A 506 -61.45 -20.28 12.42
C ASN A 506 -62.22 -19.08 12.97
N GLU A 507 -61.64 -18.28 13.88
CA GLU A 507 -62.30 -17.09 14.44
C GLU A 507 -62.76 -16.10 13.35
N SER A 508 -61.93 -15.93 12.31
CA SER A 508 -62.20 -15.05 11.16
C SER A 508 -63.49 -15.41 10.40
N PHE A 509 -63.96 -16.64 10.51
CA PHE A 509 -65.16 -17.13 9.81
C PHE A 509 -66.41 -17.22 10.70
N MET A 510 -66.29 -17.07 12.03
CA MET A 510 -67.43 -17.15 12.95
C MET A 510 -68.48 -16.07 12.69
N ALA A 511 -68.08 -14.87 12.23
CA ALA A 511 -69.00 -13.82 11.81
C ALA A 511 -69.78 -14.20 10.53
N ALA A 512 -69.13 -14.86 9.57
CA ALA A 512 -69.77 -15.34 8.35
C ALA A 512 -70.73 -16.52 8.64
N ALA A 513 -70.33 -17.43 9.53
CA ALA A 513 -71.17 -18.54 9.99
C ALA A 513 -72.47 -18.04 10.62
N ARG A 514 -72.38 -17.11 11.59
CA ARG A 514 -73.55 -16.49 12.25
C ARG A 514 -74.47 -15.78 11.25
N LYS A 515 -73.91 -15.05 10.28
CA LYS A 515 -74.69 -14.26 9.29
C LYS A 515 -75.52 -15.13 8.33
N LYS A 516 -75.09 -16.37 8.05
CA LYS A 516 -75.84 -17.35 7.22
C LYS A 516 -76.46 -18.49 8.05
N HIS A 517 -76.47 -18.39 9.37
CA HIS A 517 -76.89 -19.48 10.28
C HIS A 517 -76.22 -20.84 9.97
N ILE A 518 -75.00 -20.85 9.42
CA ILE A 518 -74.28 -22.08 9.05
C ILE A 518 -73.73 -22.73 10.31
N HIS A 519 -74.01 -24.02 10.49
CA HIS A 519 -73.42 -24.81 11.56
C HIS A 519 -71.97 -25.15 11.18
N PHE A 520 -71.02 -24.48 11.84
CA PHE A 520 -69.59 -24.73 11.68
C PHE A 520 -69.08 -25.67 12.78
N SER A 521 -68.34 -26.72 12.41
CA SER A 521 -67.63 -27.60 13.36
C SER A 521 -66.17 -27.81 12.95
N PHE A 522 -65.29 -27.92 13.95
CA PHE A 522 -63.89 -28.29 13.78
C PHE A 522 -63.61 -29.52 14.64
N ASP A 523 -63.25 -30.63 13.99
CA ASP A 523 -62.99 -31.92 14.63
C ASP A 523 -61.49 -32.28 14.45
N TYR A 524 -60.83 -32.86 15.45
CA TYR A 524 -59.45 -33.36 15.33
C TYR A 524 -59.28 -34.72 16.02
N MET A 525 -58.20 -35.45 15.68
CA MET A 525 -57.85 -36.69 16.38
C MET A 525 -57.12 -36.37 17.70
N PRO A 526 -57.59 -36.88 18.85
CA PRO A 526 -56.86 -36.75 20.12
C PRO A 526 -55.45 -37.36 20.05
N ASP A 527 -54.59 -36.93 20.96
CA ASP A 527 -53.24 -37.49 21.21
C ASP A 527 -52.33 -37.59 19.97
N THR A 528 -52.56 -36.73 18.96
CA THR A 528 -51.83 -36.68 17.69
C THR A 528 -50.95 -35.43 17.62
N ASP A 529 -49.67 -35.56 17.27
CA ASP A 529 -48.79 -34.41 17.01
C ASP A 529 -49.01 -33.89 15.58
N TYR A 530 -49.37 -32.60 15.47
CA TYR A 530 -49.63 -31.90 14.22
C TYR A 530 -48.53 -30.90 13.85
N ARG A 531 -47.34 -31.02 14.44
CA ARG A 531 -46.17 -30.21 14.12
C ARG A 531 -45.48 -30.69 12.86
N THR A 532 -45.22 -29.77 11.93
CA THR A 532 -44.43 -30.03 10.71
C THR A 532 -43.71 -28.76 10.26
N LEU A 533 -42.77 -28.89 9.33
CA LEU A 533 -42.19 -27.76 8.61
C LEU A 533 -43.15 -27.31 7.50
N ALA A 534 -43.76 -26.14 7.65
CA ALA A 534 -44.68 -25.56 6.68
C ALA A 534 -44.47 -24.05 6.53
N ASP A 535 -44.77 -23.52 5.35
CA ASP A 535 -44.77 -22.09 5.07
C ASP A 535 -46.11 -21.50 5.52
N VAL A 536 -46.10 -20.78 6.65
CA VAL A 536 -47.34 -20.34 7.33
C VAL A 536 -48.21 -19.48 6.43
N GLU A 537 -47.63 -18.54 5.68
CA GLU A 537 -48.39 -17.65 4.78
C GLU A 537 -49.09 -18.47 3.68
N LYS A 538 -48.38 -19.43 3.08
CA LYS A 538 -48.94 -20.25 2.00
C LYS A 538 -49.97 -21.25 2.54
N LEU A 539 -49.76 -21.82 3.73
CA LEU A 539 -50.72 -22.70 4.39
C LEU A 539 -51.99 -21.94 4.83
N GLU A 540 -51.85 -20.73 5.36
CA GLU A 540 -52.98 -19.83 5.65
C GLU A 540 -53.78 -19.54 4.37
N ARG A 541 -53.09 -19.18 3.28
CA ARG A 541 -53.72 -18.92 1.98
C ARG A 541 -54.40 -20.17 1.40
N ILE A 542 -53.88 -21.38 1.62
CA ILE A 542 -54.59 -22.62 1.31
C ILE A 542 -55.90 -22.69 2.11
N TYR A 543 -55.80 -22.57 3.44
CA TYR A 543 -56.90 -22.75 4.37
C TYR A 543 -58.04 -21.75 4.12
N PHE A 544 -57.71 -20.46 4.05
CA PHE A 544 -58.68 -19.38 3.82
C PHE A 544 -59.38 -19.49 2.46
N ASN A 545 -58.70 -19.94 1.38
CA ASN A 545 -59.35 -20.12 0.08
C ASN A 545 -60.36 -21.28 0.11
N LEU A 546 -60.02 -22.41 0.72
CA LEU A 546 -60.94 -23.55 0.84
C LEU A 546 -62.12 -23.22 1.75
N LEU A 547 -61.85 -22.64 2.93
CA LEU A 547 -62.88 -22.32 3.91
C LEU A 547 -63.82 -21.20 3.45
N SER A 548 -63.30 -20.14 2.82
CA SER A 548 -64.15 -19.08 2.24
C SER A 548 -65.05 -19.59 1.11
N ASN A 549 -64.57 -20.52 0.27
CA ASN A 549 -65.40 -21.19 -0.71
C ASN A 549 -66.50 -22.03 -0.04
N ALA A 550 -66.17 -22.82 0.98
CA ALA A 550 -67.15 -23.60 1.75
C ALA A 550 -68.27 -22.72 2.32
N PHE A 551 -67.95 -21.60 2.97
CA PHE A 551 -68.96 -20.65 3.47
C PHE A 551 -69.72 -19.92 2.35
N LYS A 552 -69.09 -19.65 1.21
CA LYS A 552 -69.72 -18.99 0.06
C LYS A 552 -70.81 -19.88 -0.57
N PHE A 553 -70.48 -21.14 -0.85
CA PHE A 553 -71.35 -22.07 -1.60
C PHE A 553 -72.27 -22.93 -0.72
N THR A 554 -72.22 -22.78 0.60
CA THR A 554 -73.20 -23.38 1.52
C THR A 554 -74.44 -22.47 1.66
N PRO A 555 -75.67 -23.00 1.54
CA PRO A 555 -76.89 -22.26 1.75
C PRO A 555 -77.10 -21.90 3.22
N GLU A 556 -78.10 -21.06 3.50
CA GLU A 556 -78.49 -20.69 4.85
C GLU A 556 -78.96 -21.93 5.64
N ASN A 557 -78.57 -22.04 6.92
CA ASN A 557 -78.76 -23.24 7.76
C ASN A 557 -78.02 -24.52 7.30
N GLY A 558 -77.10 -24.43 6.32
CA GLY A 558 -76.23 -25.55 5.95
C GLY A 558 -75.14 -25.84 6.98
N LYS A 559 -74.31 -26.87 6.71
CA LYS A 559 -73.19 -27.28 7.58
C LYS A 559 -71.85 -27.17 6.85
N VAL A 560 -70.84 -26.68 7.56
CA VAL A 560 -69.42 -26.69 7.17
C VAL A 560 -68.64 -27.39 8.28
N THR A 561 -67.83 -28.39 7.93
CA THR A 561 -67.00 -29.12 8.89
C THR A 561 -65.56 -29.16 8.39
N VAL A 562 -64.63 -28.73 9.24
CA VAL A 562 -63.21 -28.97 9.03
C VAL A 562 -62.79 -30.13 9.93
N ARG A 563 -62.02 -31.09 9.39
CA ARG A 563 -61.40 -32.16 10.19
C ARG A 563 -59.90 -32.18 10.02
N LEU A 564 -59.18 -32.48 11.09
CA LEU A 564 -57.73 -32.67 11.11
C LEU A 564 -57.39 -34.08 11.60
N SER A 565 -56.47 -34.77 10.91
CA SER A 565 -56.16 -36.19 11.13
C SER A 565 -54.72 -36.51 10.72
N SER A 566 -54.16 -37.60 11.25
CA SER A 566 -52.85 -38.12 10.81
C SER A 566 -53.04 -39.42 10.03
N LEU A 567 -52.14 -39.68 9.08
CA LEU A 567 -52.14 -40.83 8.19
C LEU A 567 -50.70 -41.30 7.97
N THR A 568 -50.46 -42.61 7.95
CA THR A 568 -49.18 -43.17 7.48
C THR A 568 -49.30 -43.57 6.02
N LYS A 569 -48.37 -43.11 5.17
CA LYS A 569 -48.21 -43.51 3.77
C LYS A 569 -46.73 -43.77 3.52
N ASP A 570 -46.40 -44.93 2.94
CA ASP A 570 -45.04 -45.28 2.52
C ASP A 570 -43.98 -45.07 3.62
N ASP A 571 -44.25 -45.61 4.81
CA ASP A 571 -43.47 -45.47 6.06
C ASP A 571 -43.23 -44.02 6.56
N HIS A 572 -43.88 -43.02 5.95
CA HIS A 572 -43.87 -41.63 6.38
C HIS A 572 -45.19 -41.20 7.04
N CYS A 573 -45.10 -40.27 7.99
CA CYS A 573 -46.27 -39.64 8.62
C CYS A 573 -46.76 -38.46 7.76
N TRP A 574 -48.08 -38.32 7.63
CA TRP A 574 -48.76 -37.27 6.87
C TRP A 574 -49.87 -36.66 7.72
N ILE A 575 -50.09 -35.36 7.59
CA ILE A 575 -51.22 -34.63 8.16
C ILE A 575 -52.26 -34.47 7.06
N ARG A 576 -53.48 -34.95 7.32
CA ARG A 576 -54.65 -34.79 6.45
C ARG A 576 -55.61 -33.81 7.08
N PHE A 577 -55.99 -32.77 6.35
CA PHE A 577 -57.17 -31.96 6.69
C PHE A 577 -58.22 -32.00 5.60
N THR A 578 -59.49 -31.99 6.00
CA THR A 578 -60.63 -32.00 5.08
C THR A 578 -61.54 -30.80 5.35
N VAL A 579 -61.95 -30.08 4.31
CA VAL A 579 -62.97 -29.02 4.38
C VAL A 579 -64.22 -29.55 3.67
N ALA A 580 -65.24 -29.89 4.44
CA ALA A 580 -66.50 -30.46 3.98
C ALA A 580 -67.65 -29.45 4.10
N ASN A 581 -68.54 -29.39 3.11
CA ASN A 581 -69.68 -28.46 3.13
C ASN A 581 -70.93 -29.00 2.42
N THR A 582 -72.11 -28.77 2.98
CA THR A 582 -73.41 -29.22 2.43
C THR A 582 -73.93 -28.27 1.33
N GLY A 583 -73.06 -27.81 0.45
CA GLY A 583 -73.37 -26.84 -0.61
C GLY A 583 -73.82 -27.48 -1.92
N SER A 584 -73.88 -26.65 -2.97
CA SER A 584 -74.18 -27.10 -4.34
C SER A 584 -73.21 -28.17 -4.82
N MET A 585 -73.75 -29.28 -5.35
CA MET A 585 -72.97 -30.37 -5.95
C MET A 585 -72.10 -29.84 -7.10
N ILE A 586 -70.85 -30.30 -7.16
CA ILE A 586 -69.94 -30.05 -8.26
C ILE A 586 -70.01 -31.27 -9.20
N SER A 587 -70.43 -31.07 -10.45
CA SER A 587 -70.55 -32.18 -11.40
C SER A 587 -69.20 -32.85 -11.67
N ALA A 588 -69.22 -34.13 -12.06
CA ALA A 588 -68.02 -34.89 -12.42
C ALA A 588 -67.26 -34.35 -13.66
N GLU A 589 -67.87 -33.40 -14.39
CA GLU A 589 -67.21 -32.61 -15.42
C GLU A 589 -66.46 -31.43 -14.80
N HIS A 590 -67.12 -30.64 -13.94
CA HIS A 590 -66.53 -29.49 -13.26
C HIS A 590 -65.38 -29.89 -12.31
N ILE A 591 -65.47 -31.05 -11.62
CA ILE A 591 -64.43 -31.54 -10.69
C ILE A 591 -63.05 -31.63 -11.37
N ARG A 592 -62.98 -32.02 -12.65
CA ARG A 592 -61.71 -32.19 -13.38
C ARG A 592 -60.99 -30.87 -13.58
N ASN A 593 -61.75 -29.79 -13.77
CA ASN A 593 -61.26 -28.49 -14.22
C ASN A 593 -61.33 -27.42 -13.10
N ILE A 594 -61.80 -27.75 -11.90
CA ILE A 594 -61.99 -26.74 -10.83
C ILE A 594 -60.67 -26.17 -10.27
N PHE A 595 -59.56 -26.87 -10.49
CA PHE A 595 -58.21 -26.37 -10.20
C PHE A 595 -57.56 -25.66 -11.41
N ASP A 596 -58.28 -25.53 -12.54
CA ASP A 596 -57.80 -24.78 -13.70
C ASP A 596 -57.99 -23.27 -13.52
N ARG A 597 -57.14 -22.51 -14.20
CA ARG A 597 -57.08 -21.05 -14.07
C ARG A 597 -58.29 -20.39 -14.70
N PHE A 598 -58.83 -19.39 -14.01
CA PHE A 598 -60.02 -18.63 -14.42
C PHE A 598 -61.30 -19.47 -14.54
N TYR A 599 -61.26 -20.76 -14.19
CA TYR A 599 -62.41 -21.65 -14.26
C TYR A 599 -63.47 -21.22 -13.24
N LYS A 600 -64.72 -21.19 -13.70
CA LYS A 600 -65.89 -20.83 -12.90
C LYS A 600 -67.04 -21.71 -13.34
N ILE A 601 -67.73 -22.31 -12.37
CA ILE A 601 -68.94 -23.09 -12.61
C ILE A 601 -70.09 -22.17 -13.06
N ASP A 602 -70.07 -20.90 -12.67
CA ASP A 602 -71.17 -19.97 -12.88
C ASP A 602 -70.69 -18.52 -13.07
N MET A 603 -71.17 -17.85 -14.13
CA MET A 603 -70.70 -16.52 -14.54
C MET A 603 -71.10 -15.40 -13.58
N HIS A 604 -72.19 -15.57 -12.84
CA HIS A 604 -72.74 -14.52 -11.96
C HIS A 604 -72.12 -14.48 -10.55
N HIS A 605 -71.26 -15.41 -10.19
CA HIS A 605 -70.66 -15.50 -8.86
C HIS A 605 -69.33 -14.71 -8.75
N ALA A 606 -69.27 -13.75 -7.83
CA ALA A 606 -68.10 -12.91 -7.60
C ALA A 606 -66.84 -13.72 -7.17
N GLY A 607 -65.77 -13.63 -7.96
CA GLY A 607 -64.48 -14.29 -7.72
C GLY A 607 -63.58 -14.22 -8.96
N SER A 608 -62.26 -14.35 -8.80
CA SER A 608 -61.29 -14.29 -9.92
C SER A 608 -61.15 -15.58 -10.71
N GLY A 609 -61.50 -16.74 -10.11
CA GLY A 609 -61.20 -18.06 -10.69
C GLY A 609 -59.72 -18.47 -10.57
N ILE A 610 -58.92 -17.74 -9.78
CA ILE A 610 -57.48 -18.03 -9.57
C ILE A 610 -57.25 -18.80 -8.25
N GLY A 611 -58.13 -18.62 -7.26
CA GLY A 611 -57.91 -19.11 -5.89
C GLY A 611 -57.61 -20.60 -5.77
N LEU A 612 -58.41 -21.48 -6.37
CA LEU A 612 -58.21 -22.93 -6.28
C LEU A 612 -56.98 -23.43 -7.06
N ALA A 613 -56.66 -22.82 -8.20
CA ALA A 613 -55.41 -23.09 -8.92
C ALA A 613 -54.17 -22.75 -8.07
N LEU A 614 -54.23 -21.66 -7.31
CA LEU A 614 -53.17 -21.26 -6.39
C LEU A 614 -53.11 -22.14 -5.12
N VAL A 615 -54.25 -22.60 -4.61
CA VAL A 615 -54.30 -23.61 -3.53
C VAL A 615 -53.55 -24.87 -3.97
N LYS A 616 -53.82 -25.40 -5.17
CA LYS A 616 -53.13 -26.57 -5.70
C LYS A 616 -51.62 -26.34 -5.79
N ALA A 617 -51.19 -25.20 -6.35
CA ALA A 617 -49.79 -24.82 -6.40
C ALA A 617 -49.10 -24.78 -5.03
N PHE A 618 -49.73 -24.19 -4.01
CA PHE A 618 -49.17 -24.15 -2.66
C PHE A 618 -49.14 -25.52 -1.97
N VAL A 619 -50.11 -26.39 -2.23
CA VAL A 619 -50.11 -27.77 -1.70
C VAL A 619 -48.98 -28.59 -2.34
N GLU A 620 -48.81 -28.49 -3.66
CA GLU A 620 -47.70 -29.11 -4.40
C GLU A 620 -46.33 -28.61 -3.91
N LEU A 621 -46.20 -27.31 -3.60
CA LEU A 621 -44.97 -26.72 -3.03
C LEU A 621 -44.60 -27.30 -1.65
N HIS A 622 -45.59 -27.67 -0.83
CA HIS A 622 -45.42 -28.41 0.42
C HIS A 622 -45.18 -29.92 0.22
N LYS A 623 -45.06 -30.39 -1.03
CA LYS A 623 -45.01 -31.81 -1.44
C LYS A 623 -46.28 -32.59 -1.04
N GLY A 624 -47.39 -31.90 -0.88
CA GLY A 624 -48.69 -32.46 -0.56
C GLY A 624 -49.54 -32.79 -1.79
N THR A 625 -50.74 -33.30 -1.54
CA THR A 625 -51.75 -33.56 -2.59
C THR A 625 -53.11 -33.01 -2.17
N ILE A 626 -53.83 -32.37 -3.10
CA ILE A 626 -55.23 -31.95 -2.91
C ILE A 626 -56.17 -32.74 -3.83
N THR A 627 -57.28 -33.21 -3.27
CA THR A 627 -58.38 -33.84 -4.02
C THR A 627 -59.72 -33.20 -3.64
N VAL A 628 -60.74 -33.43 -4.47
CA VAL A 628 -62.12 -33.01 -4.21
C VAL A 628 -63.09 -34.11 -4.58
N GLU A 629 -64.05 -34.37 -3.71
CA GLU A 629 -65.17 -35.29 -3.91
C GLU A 629 -66.47 -34.50 -3.72
N SER A 630 -67.49 -34.77 -4.54
CA SER A 630 -68.80 -34.13 -4.42
C SER A 630 -69.92 -35.10 -4.79
N ASP A 631 -70.90 -35.24 -3.91
CA ASP A 631 -72.07 -36.12 -4.06
C ASP A 631 -73.33 -35.42 -3.52
N GLU A 632 -74.48 -35.67 -4.13
CA GLU A 632 -75.78 -35.11 -3.74
C GLU A 632 -76.14 -35.41 -2.28
N LYS A 633 -75.63 -36.52 -1.72
CA LYS A 633 -75.92 -36.97 -0.36
C LYS A 633 -74.90 -36.54 0.69
N GLN A 634 -73.67 -36.23 0.29
CA GLN A 634 -72.56 -35.92 1.22
C GLN A 634 -72.05 -34.47 1.12
N GLY A 635 -72.48 -33.72 0.11
CA GLY A 635 -71.99 -32.36 -0.17
C GLY A 635 -70.66 -32.40 -0.91
N THR A 636 -69.84 -31.37 -0.73
CA THR A 636 -68.50 -31.26 -1.31
C THR A 636 -67.44 -31.38 -0.21
N ILE A 637 -66.39 -32.16 -0.46
CA ILE A 637 -65.26 -32.37 0.46
C ILE A 637 -63.96 -32.11 -0.30
N PHE A 638 -63.21 -31.09 0.11
CA PHE A 638 -61.82 -30.91 -0.28
C PHE A 638 -60.93 -31.60 0.74
N THR A 639 -60.01 -32.46 0.28
CA THR A 639 -59.04 -33.16 1.12
C THR A 639 -57.63 -32.70 0.75
N VAL A 640 -56.84 -32.31 1.74
CA VAL A 640 -55.44 -31.91 1.58
C VAL A 640 -54.58 -32.80 2.48
N ASP A 641 -53.62 -33.49 1.86
CA ASP A 641 -52.61 -34.31 2.54
C ASP A 641 -51.26 -33.59 2.45
N LEU A 642 -50.59 -33.38 3.59
CA LEU A 642 -49.27 -32.77 3.70
C LEU A 642 -48.30 -33.74 4.41
N PRO A 643 -47.06 -33.94 3.94
CA PRO A 643 -46.09 -34.79 4.63
C PRO A 643 -45.55 -34.12 5.91
N VAL A 644 -45.33 -34.91 6.97
CA VAL A 644 -44.65 -34.47 8.19
C VAL A 644 -43.14 -34.45 7.96
N GLN A 645 -42.51 -33.31 8.22
CA GLN A 645 -41.07 -33.11 8.06
C GLN A 645 -40.44 -32.82 9.43
N THR A 646 -39.59 -33.74 9.91
CA THR A 646 -38.91 -33.65 11.22
C THR A 646 -37.56 -32.95 11.09
N CYS A 647 -37.18 -32.16 12.10
CA CYS A 647 -35.92 -31.42 12.10
C CYS A 647 -34.79 -32.26 12.73
N GLU A 648 -33.85 -32.76 11.92
CA GLU A 648 -32.59 -33.32 12.42
C GLU A 648 -31.63 -32.19 12.81
N THR A 649 -31.25 -32.12 14.09
CA THR A 649 -30.36 -31.08 14.62
C THR A 649 -28.91 -31.54 14.66
N VAL A 650 -28.04 -30.78 13.98
CA VAL A 650 -26.58 -30.81 14.20
C VAL A 650 -26.17 -29.49 14.84
N VAL A 651 -25.58 -29.55 16.04
CA VAL A 651 -25.25 -28.36 16.84
C VAL A 651 -23.75 -28.19 17.02
N SER A 652 -23.25 -27.01 16.66
CA SER A 652 -22.18 -26.27 17.33
C SER A 652 -22.40 -24.79 16.96
N GLU A 653 -22.80 -23.93 17.90
CA GLU A 653 -21.90 -23.19 18.81
C GLU A 653 -20.90 -22.29 18.04
N ASN A 654 -20.83 -20.97 18.25
CA ASN A 654 -21.52 -20.05 19.16
C ASN A 654 -21.59 -18.62 18.57
N SER A 655 -22.68 -17.90 18.84
CA SER A 655 -22.74 -16.42 18.78
C SER A 655 -23.45 -15.90 20.04
N PRO A 656 -22.88 -14.92 20.80
CA PRO A 656 -23.60 -14.24 21.88
C PRO A 656 -24.66 -13.26 21.28
N ALA A 657 -25.90 -13.14 21.78
CA ALA A 657 -26.34 -12.62 23.09
C ALA A 657 -25.93 -11.13 23.28
N PHE A 658 -26.71 -10.11 23.71
CA PHE A 658 -28.05 -9.87 24.31
C PHE A 658 -28.73 -8.69 23.53
N SER A 659 -29.99 -8.23 23.66
CA SER A 659 -31.25 -8.61 24.36
C SER A 659 -32.42 -7.69 23.91
N VAL A 660 -33.65 -7.88 24.41
CA VAL A 660 -34.82 -6.98 24.27
C VAL A 660 -35.29 -6.51 25.67
N PRO A 661 -35.84 -5.29 25.83
CA PRO A 661 -37.22 -5.11 26.33
C PRO A 661 -37.99 -4.02 25.52
N ALA A 662 -39.28 -4.16 25.20
CA ALA A 662 -40.47 -3.91 26.05
C ALA A 662 -40.48 -2.48 26.67
N THR A 663 -41.57 -1.69 26.71
CA THR A 663 -42.99 -2.04 26.97
C THR A 663 -43.90 -0.81 26.70
N SER A 664 -45.22 -1.02 26.50
CA SER A 664 -46.37 -0.15 26.93
C SER A 664 -46.54 1.31 26.42
N VAL A 665 -47.70 2.01 26.47
CA VAL A 665 -49.18 1.74 26.39
C VAL A 665 -49.88 3.14 26.35
N THR A 666 -51.16 3.21 25.93
CA THR A 666 -52.17 4.29 26.14
C THR A 666 -52.12 5.65 25.39
N SER A 667 -53.13 5.80 24.49
CA SER A 667 -54.29 6.72 24.58
C SER A 667 -54.25 8.22 24.15
N THR A 668 -55.12 8.49 23.16
CA THR A 668 -56.14 9.57 23.07
C THR A 668 -55.78 11.05 22.84
N ASP A 669 -56.27 11.52 21.68
CA ASP A 669 -57.20 12.65 21.48
C ASP A 669 -56.74 14.00 20.88
N ALA A 670 -57.54 14.39 19.87
CA ALA A 670 -58.03 15.73 19.53
C ALA A 670 -57.17 16.75 18.75
N ALA A 671 -57.42 16.75 17.44
CA ALA A 671 -58.15 17.82 16.73
C ALA A 671 -57.43 19.00 16.02
N THR A 672 -57.84 19.15 14.75
CA THR A 672 -58.15 20.38 13.98
C THR A 672 -57.08 21.25 13.33
N SER A 673 -57.31 21.44 12.01
CA SER A 673 -57.10 22.67 11.20
C SER A 673 -55.69 23.09 10.80
N ALA A 674 -55.46 23.69 9.62
CA ALA A 674 -56.24 23.84 8.38
C ALA A 674 -55.38 24.56 7.29
N VAL A 675 -55.98 24.80 6.11
CA VAL A 675 -55.71 25.90 5.16
C VAL A 675 -54.67 25.69 4.04
N ALA A 676 -55.23 25.53 2.83
CA ALA A 676 -54.80 26.06 1.51
C ALA A 676 -53.40 25.75 0.93
N GLY A 677 -53.20 25.80 -0.40
CA GLY A 677 -54.11 26.22 -1.46
C GLY A 677 -53.65 25.74 -2.85
N ALA A 678 -54.57 25.82 -3.81
CA ALA A 678 -54.38 25.40 -5.21
C ALA A 678 -54.03 26.62 -6.09
N PRO A 679 -54.25 26.67 -7.44
CA PRO A 679 -54.27 25.64 -8.49
C PRO A 679 -53.53 26.09 -9.81
N VAL A 680 -53.83 25.39 -10.92
CA VAL A 680 -53.87 25.84 -12.34
C VAL A 680 -52.60 25.75 -13.22
N THR A 681 -52.53 24.67 -14.02
CA THR A 681 -52.66 24.58 -15.51
C THR A 681 -52.67 25.87 -16.39
N PRO A 682 -52.77 25.79 -17.76
CA PRO A 682 -52.38 24.74 -18.73
C PRO A 682 -51.70 25.32 -20.02
N ALA A 683 -51.52 24.43 -21.02
CA ALA A 683 -51.85 24.66 -22.45
C ALA A 683 -50.93 25.54 -23.34
N THR A 684 -50.92 25.39 -24.68
CA THR A 684 -51.26 24.30 -25.64
C THR A 684 -50.83 24.78 -27.04
N SER A 685 -50.38 23.88 -27.93
CA SER A 685 -50.28 24.03 -29.41
C SER A 685 -49.38 25.13 -30.01
N GLY A 686 -48.77 24.95 -31.19
CA GLY A 686 -48.70 23.74 -32.03
C GLY A 686 -48.43 24.02 -33.51
N TYR A 687 -48.32 22.93 -34.28
CA TYR A 687 -48.43 22.82 -35.74
C TYR A 687 -47.34 23.38 -36.69
N SER A 688 -46.94 22.48 -37.60
CA SER A 688 -46.44 22.72 -38.96
C SER A 688 -45.04 23.35 -39.13
N GLY A 689 -44.16 22.84 -40.00
CA GLY A 689 -44.23 21.64 -40.84
C GLY A 689 -43.17 21.67 -41.95
N SER A 690 -42.56 20.51 -42.26
CA SER A 690 -41.76 20.18 -43.47
C SER A 690 -40.89 21.29 -44.09
N SER A 691 -39.56 21.19 -44.13
CA SER A 691 -38.86 20.19 -44.96
C SER A 691 -37.35 20.52 -45.04
N SER A 692 -36.60 19.63 -45.70
CA SER A 692 -35.32 19.94 -46.38
C SER A 692 -34.07 20.05 -45.50
N LEU A 693 -33.54 18.86 -45.22
CA LEU A 693 -32.13 18.59 -44.91
C LEU A 693 -31.16 19.38 -45.80
N ASN A 694 -30.15 20.02 -45.16
CA ASN A 694 -28.72 20.11 -45.56
C ASN A 694 -28.02 21.47 -45.31
N ASP A 695 -28.71 22.53 -44.87
CA ASP A 695 -28.07 23.84 -44.60
C ASP A 695 -28.15 24.32 -43.14
N ALA A 696 -28.55 23.40 -42.24
CA ALA A 696 -28.67 23.70 -40.82
C ALA A 696 -27.55 23.01 -40.02
N LEU A 697 -26.91 23.79 -39.14
CA LEU A 697 -26.16 23.33 -37.96
C LEU A 697 -24.66 23.02 -38.10
N THR A 698 -23.99 23.61 -39.11
CA THR A 698 -22.72 24.33 -38.85
C THR A 698 -22.92 25.52 -37.88
N TYR A 699 -24.19 25.84 -37.60
CA TYR A 699 -24.69 26.79 -36.61
C TYR A 699 -24.95 26.17 -35.20
N GLU A 700 -24.76 24.86 -34.97
CA GLU A 700 -24.93 24.28 -33.61
C GLU A 700 -23.76 24.59 -32.66
N GLU A 701 -22.61 25.05 -33.18
CA GLU A 701 -21.42 25.27 -32.37
C GLU A 701 -21.41 26.63 -31.63
N GLU A 702 -22.30 27.58 -31.96
CA GLU A 702 -22.30 28.95 -31.38
C GLU A 702 -23.41 29.26 -30.34
N GLU A 703 -24.50 28.48 -30.22
CA GLU A 703 -25.57 28.81 -29.24
C GLU A 703 -25.38 28.22 -27.82
N LEU A 704 -24.59 27.15 -27.66
CA LEU A 704 -24.34 26.54 -26.35
C LEU A 704 -23.27 27.27 -25.51
N GLU A 705 -22.52 28.21 -26.09
CA GLU A 705 -21.53 29.02 -25.35
C GLU A 705 -22.16 30.11 -24.44
N LYS A 706 -23.47 30.35 -24.53
CA LYS A 706 -24.17 31.38 -23.73
C LYS A 706 -24.74 30.92 -22.38
N SER A 707 -24.66 29.63 -22.05
CA SER A 707 -25.20 29.05 -20.80
C SER A 707 -24.12 28.57 -19.81
N TYR A 708 -22.83 28.75 -20.14
CA TYR A 708 -21.74 28.23 -19.30
C TYR A 708 -21.45 29.15 -18.09
N ASP A 709 -22.35 29.11 -17.09
CA ASP A 709 -22.11 29.74 -15.80
C ASP A 709 -20.94 29.03 -15.08
N SER A 710 -19.75 29.63 -15.19
CA SER A 710 -18.52 29.12 -14.57
C SER A 710 -18.55 29.05 -13.04
N SER A 711 -19.62 29.53 -12.38
CA SER A 711 -19.82 29.43 -10.93
C SER A 711 -20.54 28.14 -10.48
N LYS A 712 -21.22 27.40 -11.37
CA LYS A 712 -21.97 26.19 -11.04
C LYS A 712 -21.25 24.89 -11.47
N PRO A 713 -21.33 23.81 -10.69
CA PRO A 713 -20.79 22.51 -11.09
C PRO A 713 -21.59 21.91 -12.26
N CYS A 714 -20.92 21.17 -13.14
CA CYS A 714 -21.53 20.58 -14.33
C CYS A 714 -21.92 19.12 -14.10
N VAL A 715 -23.15 18.74 -14.48
CA VAL A 715 -23.66 17.37 -14.37
C VAL A 715 -24.15 16.89 -15.73
N LEU A 716 -23.68 15.72 -16.17
CA LEU A 716 -24.14 15.05 -17.40
C LEU A 716 -25.17 13.97 -17.06
N ILE A 717 -26.34 14.00 -17.71
CA ILE A 717 -27.39 12.99 -17.63
C ILE A 717 -27.37 12.17 -18.92
N ILE A 718 -27.34 10.84 -18.80
CA ILE A 718 -27.40 9.87 -19.90
C ILE A 718 -28.55 8.91 -19.59
N ASP A 719 -29.66 9.00 -20.30
CA ASP A 719 -30.83 8.11 -20.13
C ASP A 719 -31.56 8.11 -21.47
N ASP A 720 -32.06 6.98 -21.98
CA ASP A 720 -32.72 6.93 -23.29
C ASP A 720 -34.15 7.50 -23.22
N ASN A 721 -34.79 7.44 -22.05
CA ASN A 721 -36.13 7.93 -21.82
C ASN A 721 -36.18 9.46 -21.61
N ALA A 722 -36.85 10.16 -22.53
CA ALA A 722 -36.99 11.62 -22.50
C ALA A 722 -37.70 12.15 -21.25
N ASP A 723 -38.72 11.46 -20.74
CA ASP A 723 -39.46 11.89 -19.55
C ASP A 723 -38.60 11.77 -18.28
N ILE A 724 -37.72 10.76 -18.22
CA ILE A 724 -36.77 10.60 -17.11
C ILE A 724 -35.66 11.65 -17.20
N ARG A 725 -35.11 11.93 -18.39
CA ARG A 725 -34.16 13.04 -18.58
C ARG A 725 -34.76 14.38 -18.14
N LEU A 726 -35.98 14.71 -18.59
CA LEU A 726 -36.69 15.93 -18.21
C LEU A 726 -36.96 16.00 -16.69
N TYR A 727 -37.34 14.89 -16.07
CA TYR A 727 -37.55 14.83 -14.61
C TYR A 727 -36.25 15.08 -13.82
N VAL A 728 -35.15 14.41 -14.19
CA VAL A 728 -33.85 14.56 -13.52
C VAL A 728 -33.23 15.94 -13.81
N HIS A 729 -33.37 16.46 -15.02
CA HIS A 729 -33.02 17.84 -15.36
C HIS A 729 -33.80 18.83 -14.48
N GLY A 730 -35.12 18.66 -14.36
CA GLY A 730 -35.98 19.48 -13.51
C GLY A 730 -35.51 19.53 -12.05
N LEU A 731 -35.07 18.39 -11.49
CA LEU A 731 -34.51 18.30 -10.14
C LEU A 731 -33.15 19.01 -9.97
N LEU A 732 -32.32 19.10 -11.02
CA LEU A 732 -30.92 19.53 -10.92
C LEU A 732 -30.62 20.94 -11.45
N HIS A 733 -31.38 21.44 -12.44
CA HIS A 733 -31.04 22.67 -13.18
C HIS A 733 -30.93 23.94 -12.32
N THR A 734 -31.56 23.97 -11.15
CA THR A 734 -31.47 25.09 -10.21
C THR A 734 -30.07 25.25 -9.63
N ASP A 735 -29.45 24.14 -9.22
CA ASP A 735 -28.17 24.09 -8.51
C ASP A 735 -26.97 23.81 -9.44
N TYR A 736 -27.20 23.20 -10.60
CA TYR A 736 -26.16 22.64 -11.47
C TYR A 736 -26.32 23.04 -12.94
N THR A 737 -25.21 23.09 -13.68
CA THR A 737 -25.20 23.21 -15.14
C THR A 737 -25.41 21.81 -15.73
N VAL A 738 -26.64 21.53 -16.19
CA VAL A 738 -27.04 20.20 -16.68
C VAL A 738 -26.75 20.06 -18.18
N ILE A 739 -26.14 18.94 -18.56
CA ILE A 739 -25.97 18.50 -19.95
C ILE A 739 -26.72 17.18 -20.11
N GLU A 740 -27.44 16.99 -21.20
CA GLU A 740 -28.15 15.73 -21.50
C GLU A 740 -27.49 14.95 -22.64
N ALA A 741 -27.64 13.63 -22.63
CA ALA A 741 -27.30 12.71 -23.71
C ALA A 741 -28.37 11.61 -23.80
N ALA A 742 -28.68 11.15 -25.01
CA ALA A 742 -29.73 10.15 -25.25
C ALA A 742 -29.22 8.70 -25.28
N ASP A 743 -27.90 8.49 -25.39
CA ASP A 743 -27.26 7.17 -25.40
C ASP A 743 -25.83 7.22 -24.84
N GLY A 744 -25.27 6.05 -24.51
CA GLY A 744 -23.93 5.92 -23.92
C GLY A 744 -22.77 6.39 -24.82
N SER A 745 -22.91 6.33 -26.15
CA SER A 745 -21.90 6.82 -27.09
C SER A 745 -21.89 8.34 -27.15
N GLU A 746 -23.08 8.95 -27.20
CA GLU A 746 -23.23 10.40 -27.10
C GLU A 746 -22.74 10.92 -25.73
N GLY A 747 -23.07 10.19 -24.66
CA GLY A 747 -22.62 10.45 -23.29
C GLY A 747 -21.09 10.48 -23.18
N ILE A 748 -20.37 9.48 -23.70
CA ILE A 748 -18.90 9.46 -23.72
C ILE A 748 -18.34 10.67 -24.49
N ARG A 749 -18.87 10.97 -25.68
CA ARG A 749 -18.43 12.13 -26.48
C ARG A 749 -18.63 13.45 -25.73
N LYS A 750 -19.77 13.62 -25.06
CA LYS A 750 -20.08 14.81 -24.25
C LYS A 750 -19.20 14.87 -22.99
N ALA A 751 -18.93 13.75 -22.33
CA ALA A 751 -18.01 13.68 -21.19
C ALA A 751 -16.57 14.10 -21.57
N MET A 752 -16.06 13.65 -22.72
CA MET A 752 -14.74 14.08 -23.23
C MET A 752 -14.70 15.57 -23.61
N LYS A 753 -15.77 16.11 -24.22
CA LYS A 753 -15.84 17.53 -24.63
C LYS A 753 -15.95 18.49 -23.44
N TYR A 754 -16.81 18.17 -22.48
CA TYR A 754 -17.19 19.10 -21.41
C TYR A 754 -16.50 18.82 -20.06
N VAL A 755 -16.06 17.59 -19.80
CA VAL A 755 -15.44 17.15 -18.52
C VAL A 755 -16.32 17.54 -17.31
N PRO A 756 -17.55 16.99 -17.20
CA PRO A 756 -18.48 17.31 -16.11
C PRO A 756 -17.93 16.92 -14.74
N ASP A 757 -18.43 17.56 -13.67
CA ASP A 757 -18.09 17.23 -12.28
C ASP A 757 -18.77 15.94 -11.79
N LEU A 758 -19.85 15.49 -12.46
CA LEU A 758 -20.54 14.24 -12.19
C LEU A 758 -21.33 13.74 -13.42
N ILE A 759 -21.45 12.42 -13.57
CA ILE A 759 -22.27 11.77 -14.61
C ILE A 759 -23.37 10.94 -13.93
N ILE A 760 -24.60 11.01 -14.43
CA ILE A 760 -25.73 10.14 -14.07
C ILE A 760 -26.08 9.35 -15.33
N SER A 761 -26.02 8.02 -15.30
CA SER A 761 -26.35 7.16 -16.44
C SER A 761 -27.41 6.14 -16.07
N ASP A 762 -28.38 5.90 -16.94
CA ASP A 762 -29.19 4.68 -16.88
C ASP A 762 -28.36 3.45 -17.27
N VAL A 763 -28.74 2.28 -16.74
CA VAL A 763 -28.13 0.99 -17.05
C VAL A 763 -28.68 0.38 -18.35
N MET A 764 -29.97 0.53 -18.64
CA MET A 764 -30.71 -0.21 -19.66
C MET A 764 -30.91 0.58 -20.96
N MET A 765 -29.83 1.15 -21.50
CA MET A 765 -29.88 1.96 -22.73
C MET A 765 -29.64 1.14 -24.02
N PRO A 766 -30.25 1.50 -25.16
CA PRO A 766 -29.98 0.85 -26.44
C PRO A 766 -28.53 1.02 -26.94
N GLY A 767 -28.00 -0.01 -27.58
CA GLY A 767 -26.68 0.00 -28.24
C GLY A 767 -25.50 -0.12 -27.28
N MET A 768 -25.33 0.83 -26.36
CA MET A 768 -24.33 0.78 -25.30
C MET A 768 -25.01 0.93 -23.94
N ASP A 769 -24.99 -0.14 -23.14
CA ASP A 769 -25.53 -0.13 -21.79
C ASP A 769 -24.71 0.78 -20.85
N GLY A 770 -25.30 1.15 -19.71
CA GLY A 770 -24.69 2.07 -18.75
C GLY A 770 -23.42 1.54 -18.07
N ILE A 771 -23.26 0.21 -17.99
CA ILE A 771 -22.09 -0.42 -17.35
C ILE A 771 -20.91 -0.40 -18.32
N GLU A 772 -21.14 -0.70 -19.60
CA GLU A 772 -20.20 -0.51 -20.71
C GLU A 772 -19.79 0.97 -20.85
N CYS A 773 -20.76 1.88 -20.79
CA CYS A 773 -20.52 3.32 -20.81
C CYS A 773 -19.61 3.76 -19.63
N CYS A 774 -19.97 3.37 -18.40
CA CYS A 774 -19.18 3.64 -17.20
C CYS A 774 -17.74 3.09 -17.32
N ARG A 775 -17.58 1.83 -17.74
CA ARG A 775 -16.26 1.21 -17.86
C ARG A 775 -15.36 1.93 -18.87
N ARG A 776 -15.92 2.42 -19.99
CA ARG A 776 -15.18 3.24 -20.98
C ARG A 776 -14.81 4.60 -20.41
N LEU A 777 -15.75 5.30 -19.77
CA LEU A 777 -15.47 6.57 -19.07
C LEU A 777 -14.34 6.43 -18.05
N LYS A 778 -14.29 5.32 -17.31
CA LYS A 778 -13.25 5.00 -16.32
C LYS A 778 -11.93 4.51 -16.92
N SER A 779 -11.93 4.01 -18.15
CA SER A 779 -10.71 3.59 -18.88
C SER A 779 -10.00 4.75 -19.58
N GLU A 780 -10.71 5.85 -19.87
CA GLU A 780 -10.20 6.97 -20.66
C GLU A 780 -9.53 8.06 -19.81
N LEU A 781 -8.29 8.44 -20.18
CA LEU A 781 -7.43 9.38 -19.44
C LEU A 781 -8.05 10.78 -19.22
N GLN A 782 -9.04 11.14 -20.03
CA GLN A 782 -9.74 12.42 -19.99
C GLN A 782 -10.95 12.43 -19.05
N THR A 783 -11.54 11.26 -18.77
CA THR A 783 -12.82 11.12 -18.05
C THR A 783 -12.76 10.23 -16.81
N CYS A 784 -11.68 9.48 -16.61
CA CYS A 784 -11.58 8.48 -15.54
C CYS A 784 -11.75 9.01 -14.12
N HIS A 785 -11.42 10.30 -13.90
CA HIS A 785 -11.53 10.99 -12.62
C HIS A 785 -12.95 11.49 -12.30
N ILE A 786 -13.90 11.38 -13.24
CA ILE A 786 -15.27 11.89 -13.06
C ILE A 786 -16.11 10.85 -12.30
N PRO A 787 -16.88 11.23 -11.25
CA PRO A 787 -17.77 10.32 -10.55
C PRO A 787 -19.03 9.99 -11.37
N VAL A 788 -19.46 8.73 -11.33
CA VAL A 788 -20.60 8.18 -12.09
C VAL A 788 -21.65 7.58 -11.16
N ILE A 789 -22.91 7.96 -11.33
CA ILE A 789 -24.09 7.35 -10.68
C ILE A 789 -24.84 6.51 -11.71
N LEU A 790 -25.13 5.24 -11.40
CA LEU A 790 -25.97 4.37 -12.21
C LEU A 790 -27.42 4.34 -11.71
N LEU A 791 -28.38 4.47 -12.62
CA LEU A 791 -29.82 4.26 -12.40
C LEU A 791 -30.27 2.94 -13.05
N THR A 792 -31.18 2.19 -12.42
CA THR A 792 -31.63 0.87 -12.91
C THR A 792 -33.08 0.57 -12.56
N ALA A 793 -33.75 -0.35 -13.24
CA ALA A 793 -35.04 -0.92 -12.81
C ALA A 793 -34.92 -2.23 -12.00
N CYS A 794 -33.72 -2.79 -11.85
CA CYS A 794 -33.51 -4.12 -11.26
C CYS A 794 -33.05 -4.07 -9.80
N SER A 795 -33.61 -4.94 -8.96
CA SER A 795 -33.27 -5.08 -7.53
C SER A 795 -32.36 -6.28 -7.21
N LEU A 796 -31.79 -6.94 -8.23
CA LEU A 796 -30.89 -8.09 -8.05
C LEU A 796 -29.46 -7.63 -7.71
N ASP A 797 -28.88 -8.20 -6.66
CA ASP A 797 -27.53 -7.84 -6.19
C ASP A 797 -26.43 -8.09 -7.23
N GLU A 798 -26.61 -9.07 -8.11
CA GLU A 798 -25.66 -9.40 -9.19
C GLU A 798 -25.42 -8.21 -10.15
N GLN A 799 -26.46 -7.45 -10.49
CA GLN A 799 -26.32 -6.25 -11.34
C GLN A 799 -25.76 -5.05 -10.57
N ARG A 800 -25.94 -5.00 -9.24
CA ARG A 800 -25.30 -3.99 -8.39
C ARG A 800 -23.80 -4.19 -8.36
N ILE A 801 -23.37 -5.44 -8.18
CA ILE A 801 -21.94 -5.85 -8.20
C ILE A 801 -21.30 -5.48 -9.53
N GLN A 802 -21.91 -5.86 -10.66
CA GLN A 802 -21.40 -5.52 -12.00
C GLN A 802 -21.30 -4.00 -12.24
N GLY A 803 -22.21 -3.20 -11.68
CA GLY A 803 -22.13 -1.73 -11.74
C GLY A 803 -20.92 -1.16 -10.98
N TYR A 804 -20.63 -1.69 -9.78
CA TYR A 804 -19.45 -1.28 -9.01
C TYR A 804 -18.14 -1.81 -9.61
N ASP A 805 -18.10 -3.05 -10.12
CA ASP A 805 -16.95 -3.62 -10.83
C ASP A 805 -16.65 -2.84 -12.14
N GLY A 806 -17.67 -2.22 -12.75
CA GLY A 806 -17.52 -1.27 -13.86
C GLY A 806 -16.97 0.10 -13.47
N GLY A 807 -16.71 0.33 -12.18
CA GLY A 807 -16.12 1.56 -11.65
C GLY A 807 -17.12 2.66 -11.25
N ALA A 808 -18.42 2.36 -11.12
CA ALA A 808 -19.41 3.36 -10.73
C ALA A 808 -19.30 3.74 -9.24
N ASP A 809 -19.48 5.03 -8.94
CA ASP A 809 -19.32 5.61 -7.61
C ASP A 809 -20.61 5.51 -6.75
N SER A 810 -21.77 5.36 -7.39
CA SER A 810 -23.06 5.16 -6.70
C SER A 810 -24.09 4.46 -7.60
N TYR A 811 -25.08 3.81 -6.98
CA TYR A 811 -26.14 3.04 -7.64
C TYR A 811 -27.51 3.33 -7.02
N ILE A 812 -28.55 3.53 -7.84
CA ILE A 812 -29.91 3.91 -7.40
C ILE A 812 -30.98 3.14 -8.19
N SER A 813 -31.93 2.52 -7.50
CA SER A 813 -33.05 1.78 -8.10
C SER A 813 -34.25 2.67 -8.42
N LYS A 814 -34.79 2.58 -9.64
CA LYS A 814 -36.08 3.09 -10.12
C LYS A 814 -37.21 2.15 -9.64
N PRO A 815 -38.33 2.68 -9.10
CA PRO A 815 -38.59 4.08 -8.79
C PRO A 815 -37.74 4.58 -7.61
N PHE A 816 -37.15 5.76 -7.76
CA PHE A 816 -36.25 6.35 -6.76
C PHE A 816 -36.88 7.55 -6.04
N SER A 817 -36.48 7.76 -4.79
CA SER A 817 -36.79 9.00 -4.08
C SER A 817 -35.96 10.17 -4.65
N SER A 818 -36.62 11.27 -4.99
CA SER A 818 -35.96 12.50 -5.46
C SER A 818 -34.99 13.08 -4.43
N GLN A 819 -35.33 12.98 -3.14
CA GLN A 819 -34.46 13.41 -2.03
C GLN A 819 -33.17 12.59 -1.98
N LEU A 820 -33.25 11.28 -2.25
CA LEU A 820 -32.09 10.38 -2.24
C LEU A 820 -31.12 10.69 -3.39
N LEU A 821 -31.63 10.97 -4.59
CA LEU A 821 -30.82 11.33 -5.75
C LEU A 821 -30.03 12.62 -5.51
N LEU A 822 -30.71 13.69 -5.04
CA LEU A 822 -30.09 14.99 -4.76
C LEU A 822 -29.01 14.89 -3.68
N ALA A 823 -29.24 14.11 -2.61
CA ALA A 823 -28.26 13.88 -1.56
C ALA A 823 -26.99 13.18 -2.08
N ARG A 824 -27.13 12.20 -2.99
CA ARG A 824 -26.00 11.48 -3.60
C ARG A 824 -25.17 12.37 -4.52
N VAL A 825 -25.82 13.16 -5.38
CA VAL A 825 -25.14 14.11 -6.29
C VAL A 825 -24.32 15.14 -5.49
N ARG A 826 -24.92 15.77 -4.46
CA ARG A 826 -24.22 16.73 -3.58
C ARG A 826 -22.99 16.10 -2.90
N ASN A 827 -23.16 14.95 -2.27
CA ASN A 827 -22.08 14.28 -1.54
C ASN A 827 -20.89 13.88 -2.43
N LEU A 828 -21.13 13.38 -3.65
CA LEU A 828 -20.06 12.98 -4.57
C LEU A 828 -19.27 14.19 -5.07
N ILE A 829 -19.96 15.27 -5.48
CA ILE A 829 -19.33 16.51 -5.94
C ILE A 829 -18.51 17.16 -4.81
N ASP A 830 -19.05 17.23 -3.59
CA ASP A 830 -18.34 17.81 -2.44
C ASP A 830 -17.17 16.95 -1.96
N SER A 831 -17.30 15.62 -1.97
CA SER A 831 -16.20 14.71 -1.64
C SER A 831 -15.03 14.89 -2.62
N HIS A 832 -15.34 14.88 -3.92
CA HIS A 832 -14.35 15.07 -4.98
C HIS A 832 -13.71 16.47 -4.95
N ARG A 833 -14.48 17.51 -4.60
CA ARG A 833 -13.97 18.89 -4.36
C ARG A 833 -13.04 18.98 -3.14
N ARG A 834 -13.34 18.28 -2.04
CA ARG A 834 -12.46 18.23 -0.85
C ARG A 834 -11.15 17.50 -1.14
N LEU A 835 -11.21 16.40 -1.90
CA LEU A 835 -10.02 15.69 -2.37
C LEU A 835 -9.11 16.64 -3.17
N LYS A 836 -9.70 17.38 -4.13
CA LYS A 836 -9.01 18.41 -4.93
C LYS A 836 -8.37 19.52 -4.09
N GLN A 837 -8.98 19.94 -2.98
CA GLN A 837 -8.37 20.95 -2.08
C GLN A 837 -7.13 20.40 -1.36
N PHE A 838 -7.16 19.15 -0.87
CA PHE A 838 -6.03 18.54 -0.15
C PHE A 838 -4.74 18.40 -0.97
N PHE A 839 -4.84 18.22 -2.30
CA PHE A 839 -3.66 18.18 -3.18
C PHE A 839 -3.01 19.55 -3.46
N GLY A 840 -3.66 20.67 -3.09
CA GLY A 840 -3.15 22.03 -3.35
C GLY A 840 -2.05 22.50 -2.39
N ASP A 841 -2.13 22.14 -1.11
CA ASP A 841 -1.32 22.76 -0.05
C ASP A 841 0.08 22.14 0.16
N GLY A 842 0.58 21.40 -0.83
CA GLY A 842 1.98 20.97 -0.89
C GLY A 842 2.44 19.97 0.17
N GLN A 843 1.53 19.39 0.96
CA GLN A 843 1.85 18.28 1.86
C GLN A 843 1.90 16.95 1.10
N THR A 844 2.93 16.16 1.39
CA THR A 844 3.15 14.85 0.79
C THR A 844 2.07 13.86 1.22
N LEU A 845 1.17 13.48 0.32
CA LEU A 845 0.16 12.48 0.61
C LEU A 845 0.76 11.07 0.64
N ALA A 846 0.56 10.39 1.76
CA ALA A 846 0.62 8.94 1.82
C ALA A 846 -0.49 8.36 0.92
N LYS A 847 -0.27 7.12 0.44
CA LYS A 847 -1.17 6.39 -0.46
C LYS A 847 -2.63 6.45 -0.04
N GLU A 848 -3.51 6.85 -0.96
CA GLU A 848 -4.66 6.04 -1.41
C GLU A 848 -5.29 6.67 -2.69
N ASP A 849 -5.80 5.81 -3.56
CA ASP A 849 -6.72 6.04 -4.70
C ASP A 849 -6.46 7.20 -5.70
N VAL A 850 -5.19 7.49 -6.01
CA VAL A 850 -4.86 8.17 -7.28
C VAL A 850 -4.63 7.12 -8.37
N CYS A 851 -5.44 7.15 -9.43
CA CYS A 851 -5.27 6.32 -10.63
C CYS A 851 -3.83 6.38 -11.14
N ASP A 852 -3.21 5.23 -11.44
CA ASP A 852 -1.80 5.18 -11.85
C ASP A 852 -1.53 6.01 -13.12
N MET A 853 -2.51 6.11 -14.03
CA MET A 853 -2.40 6.97 -15.22
C MET A 853 -2.27 8.47 -14.91
N ASP A 854 -2.83 8.94 -13.79
CA ASP A 854 -2.68 10.35 -13.37
C ASP A 854 -1.33 10.59 -12.67
N LYS A 855 -0.74 9.56 -12.04
CA LYS A 855 0.65 9.60 -11.56
C LYS A 855 1.61 9.72 -12.74
N ASP A 856 1.49 8.83 -13.73
CA ASP A 856 2.29 8.84 -14.96
C ASP A 856 2.21 10.19 -15.69
N PHE A 857 1.01 10.77 -15.77
CA PHE A 857 0.80 12.10 -16.36
C PHE A 857 1.57 13.20 -15.61
N VAL A 858 1.51 13.22 -14.27
CA VAL A 858 2.20 14.21 -13.44
C VAL A 858 3.72 14.03 -13.47
N GLU A 859 4.21 12.79 -13.47
CA GLU A 859 5.65 12.51 -13.60
C GLU A 859 6.19 12.93 -14.96
N LYS A 860 5.47 12.61 -16.04
CA LYS A 860 5.84 13.02 -17.41
C LYS A 860 5.84 14.55 -17.55
N PHE A 861 4.88 15.25 -16.94
CA PHE A 861 4.87 16.72 -16.92
C PHE A 861 6.06 17.32 -16.14
N LYS A 862 6.39 16.76 -14.96
CA LYS A 862 7.56 17.19 -14.16
C LYS A 862 8.87 17.01 -14.92
N ALA A 863 9.09 15.83 -15.51
CA ALA A 863 10.28 15.55 -16.32
C ALA A 863 10.41 16.51 -17.51
N LEU A 864 9.30 16.86 -18.15
CA LEU A 864 9.29 17.80 -19.27
C LEU A 864 9.58 19.25 -18.83
N ILE A 865 9.09 19.67 -17.66
CA ILE A 865 9.48 20.93 -17.04
C ILE A 865 10.98 20.94 -16.74
N GLU A 866 11.52 19.91 -16.09
CA GLU A 866 12.95 19.86 -15.73
C GLU A 866 13.86 19.88 -16.97
N ALA A 867 13.46 19.22 -18.05
CA ALA A 867 14.21 19.20 -19.31
C ALA A 867 14.22 20.54 -20.06
N LYS A 868 13.17 21.37 -19.93
CA LYS A 868 13.02 22.63 -20.69
C LYS A 868 13.01 23.91 -19.84
N MET A 869 13.10 23.84 -18.51
CA MET A 869 12.95 25.00 -17.63
C MET A 869 13.97 26.13 -17.87
N GLY A 870 15.15 25.87 -18.45
CA GLY A 870 16.12 26.91 -18.81
C GLY A 870 15.69 27.82 -19.98
N ASP A 871 14.75 27.41 -20.83
CA ASP A 871 14.32 28.20 -21.98
C ASP A 871 13.36 29.33 -21.57
N SER A 872 13.82 30.58 -21.65
CA SER A 872 13.03 31.76 -21.30
C SER A 872 11.80 32.00 -22.20
N ASN A 873 11.70 31.33 -23.35
CA ASN A 873 10.54 31.39 -24.26
C ASN A 873 9.51 30.26 -24.06
N LEU A 874 9.80 29.28 -23.18
CA LEU A 874 8.92 28.13 -22.94
C LEU A 874 7.52 28.57 -22.49
N ASN A 875 6.49 28.14 -23.22
CA ASN A 875 5.09 28.48 -22.99
C ASN A 875 4.19 27.24 -22.92
N VAL A 876 2.92 27.44 -22.52
CA VAL A 876 1.94 26.35 -22.31
C VAL A 876 1.55 25.62 -23.61
N GLU A 877 1.73 26.23 -24.77
CA GLU A 877 1.40 25.59 -26.06
C GLU A 877 2.47 24.57 -26.44
N ASP A 878 3.73 24.86 -26.17
CA ASP A 878 4.82 23.92 -26.40
C ASP A 878 4.80 22.76 -25.38
N LEU A 879 4.53 23.06 -24.11
CA LEU A 879 4.23 22.04 -23.10
C LEU A 879 3.04 21.15 -23.52
N GLY A 880 2.00 21.73 -24.12
CA GLY A 880 0.83 21.00 -24.63
C GLY A 880 1.20 20.06 -25.78
N LYS A 881 1.89 20.56 -26.80
CA LYS A 881 2.34 19.77 -27.96
C LYS A 881 3.17 18.57 -27.54
N ASP A 882 4.16 18.74 -26.67
CA ASP A 882 5.02 17.65 -26.21
C ASP A 882 4.27 16.58 -25.39
N MET A 883 3.15 16.96 -24.76
CA MET A 883 2.26 16.03 -24.04
C MET A 883 1.13 15.45 -24.89
N GLY A 884 0.97 15.88 -26.15
CA GLY A 884 -0.14 15.46 -27.02
C GLY A 884 -1.50 16.06 -26.63
N LEU A 885 -1.52 17.20 -25.93
CA LEU A 885 -2.75 17.89 -25.48
C LEU A 885 -2.84 19.30 -26.05
N SER A 886 -4.05 19.78 -26.32
CA SER A 886 -4.24 21.22 -26.58
C SER A 886 -3.93 22.05 -25.33
N ARG A 887 -3.57 23.33 -25.54
CA ARG A 887 -3.31 24.31 -24.46
C ARG A 887 -4.41 24.32 -23.39
N VAL A 888 -5.68 24.22 -23.80
CA VAL A 888 -6.84 24.26 -22.90
C VAL A 888 -6.99 22.94 -22.14
N GLN A 889 -6.78 21.78 -22.80
CA GLN A 889 -6.81 20.47 -22.14
C GLN A 889 -5.68 20.32 -21.13
N LEU A 890 -4.44 20.70 -21.47
CA LEU A 890 -3.32 20.71 -20.54
C LEU A 890 -3.61 21.61 -19.33
N TYR A 891 -4.10 22.83 -19.57
CA TYR A 891 -4.45 23.77 -18.50
C TYR A 891 -5.55 23.20 -17.59
N ARG A 892 -6.64 22.66 -18.15
CA ARG A 892 -7.73 22.05 -17.37
C ARG A 892 -7.26 20.83 -16.58
N LYS A 893 -6.50 19.90 -17.18
CA LYS A 893 -6.03 18.69 -16.50
C LYS A 893 -5.01 19.00 -15.39
N ILE A 894 -4.03 19.87 -15.64
CA ILE A 894 -3.06 20.29 -14.62
C ILE A 894 -3.75 21.05 -13.48
N LYS A 895 -4.68 21.97 -13.78
CA LYS A 895 -5.43 22.69 -12.75
C LYS A 895 -6.35 21.77 -11.94
N SER A 896 -6.96 20.76 -12.57
CA SER A 896 -7.77 19.72 -11.90
C SER A 896 -6.94 18.87 -10.92
N LEU A 897 -5.71 18.52 -11.30
CA LEU A 897 -4.83 17.64 -10.51
C LEU A 897 -3.97 18.35 -9.46
N THR A 898 -3.70 19.66 -9.62
CA THR A 898 -2.69 20.37 -8.80
C THR A 898 -3.12 21.74 -8.27
N ASN A 899 -4.32 22.23 -8.61
CA ASN A 899 -4.81 23.60 -8.39
C ASN A 899 -4.00 24.75 -9.02
N TYR A 900 -2.74 24.54 -9.38
CA TYR A 900 -1.90 25.51 -10.08
C TYR A 900 -2.15 25.47 -11.59
N SER A 901 -1.92 26.60 -12.27
CA SER A 901 -1.76 26.61 -13.74
C SER A 901 -0.39 26.06 -14.15
N PRO A 902 -0.23 25.55 -15.39
CA PRO A 902 1.07 25.12 -15.92
C PRO A 902 2.17 26.19 -15.80
N ASN A 903 1.83 27.48 -15.97
CA ASN A 903 2.74 28.61 -15.82
C ASN A 903 3.18 28.86 -14.38
N GLU A 904 2.33 28.58 -13.39
CA GLU A 904 2.68 28.69 -11.97
C GLU A 904 3.58 27.53 -11.55
N LEU A 905 3.27 26.29 -11.98
CA LEU A 905 4.14 25.14 -11.73
C LEU A 905 5.54 25.31 -12.35
N LEU A 906 5.62 25.79 -13.60
CA LEU A 906 6.91 26.11 -14.24
C LEU A 906 7.67 27.17 -13.43
N ARG A 907 6.99 28.21 -12.94
CA ARG A 907 7.61 29.26 -12.11
C ARG A 907 8.13 28.70 -10.79
N ILE A 908 7.33 27.87 -10.09
CA ILE A 908 7.70 27.23 -8.83
C ILE A 908 8.91 26.30 -9.03
N ALA A 909 8.93 25.51 -10.12
CA ALA A 909 10.05 24.63 -10.45
C ALA A 909 11.35 25.43 -10.69
N ARG A 910 11.30 26.49 -11.50
CA ARG A 910 12.43 27.41 -11.74
C ARG A 910 12.95 28.02 -10.43
N LEU A 911 12.06 28.48 -9.56
CA LEU A 911 12.43 29.07 -8.26
C LEU A 911 13.06 28.05 -7.30
N LYS A 912 12.57 26.80 -7.26
CA LYS A 912 13.19 25.71 -6.50
C LYS A 912 14.57 25.35 -7.03
N LYS A 913 14.76 25.28 -8.35
CA LYS A 913 16.08 25.06 -8.97
C LYS A 913 17.03 26.22 -8.66
N ALA A 914 16.54 27.45 -8.69
CA ALA A 914 17.34 28.63 -8.34
C ALA A 914 17.78 28.62 -6.87
N ALA A 915 16.91 28.21 -5.93
CA ALA A 915 17.28 28.02 -4.53
C ALA A 915 18.38 26.96 -4.36
N SER A 916 18.33 25.86 -5.13
CA SER A 916 19.41 24.87 -5.14
C SER A 916 20.72 25.45 -5.68
N LEU A 917 20.69 26.27 -6.74
CA LEU A 917 21.89 26.90 -7.31
C LEU A 917 22.51 27.93 -6.34
N LEU A 918 21.69 28.79 -5.72
CA LEU A 918 22.14 29.72 -4.65
C LEU A 918 22.78 28.96 -3.47
N ALA A 919 22.37 27.72 -3.22
CA ALA A 919 22.98 26.86 -2.21
C ALA A 919 24.29 26.19 -2.67
N SER A 920 24.52 25.99 -3.97
CA SER A 920 25.59 25.11 -4.49
C SER A 920 26.57 25.71 -5.51
N SER A 921 26.40 26.95 -5.98
CA SER A 921 27.31 27.58 -6.94
C SER A 921 27.73 29.01 -6.54
N ASP A 922 28.88 29.44 -7.05
CA ASP A 922 29.43 30.79 -6.88
C ASP A 922 28.85 31.81 -7.90
N MET A 923 27.75 31.45 -8.56
CA MET A 923 27.10 32.29 -9.57
C MET A 923 26.40 33.48 -8.93
N THR A 924 26.42 34.63 -9.61
CA THR A 924 25.67 35.80 -9.16
C THR A 924 24.15 35.59 -9.27
N VAL A 925 23.38 36.35 -8.46
CA VAL A 925 21.91 36.34 -8.50
C VAL A 925 21.35 36.59 -9.91
N ALA A 926 22.06 37.38 -10.73
CA ALA A 926 21.67 37.65 -12.11
C ALA A 926 21.89 36.43 -13.02
N GLU A 927 23.05 35.78 -12.95
CA GLU A 927 23.37 34.57 -13.72
C GLU A 927 22.43 33.42 -13.37
N ILE A 928 22.16 33.19 -12.08
CA ILE A 928 21.20 32.16 -11.63
C ILE A 928 19.80 32.43 -12.17
N GLY A 929 19.37 33.70 -12.20
CA GLY A 929 18.09 34.09 -12.78
C GLY A 929 17.96 33.72 -14.26
N TYR A 930 19.01 33.95 -15.05
CA TYR A 930 19.03 33.56 -16.47
C TYR A 930 19.14 32.04 -16.66
N GLU A 931 19.97 31.36 -15.88
CA GLU A 931 20.17 29.89 -15.94
C GLU A 931 18.87 29.12 -15.70
N VAL A 932 18.02 29.59 -14.78
CA VAL A 932 16.69 29.01 -14.54
C VAL A 932 15.59 29.60 -15.43
N GLY A 933 15.94 30.26 -16.54
CA GLY A 933 15.01 30.69 -17.58
C GLY A 933 14.11 31.89 -17.25
N PHE A 934 14.50 32.77 -16.33
CA PHE A 934 13.83 34.08 -16.19
C PHE A 934 14.38 35.08 -17.21
N SER A 935 13.49 35.85 -17.82
CA SER A 935 13.84 36.90 -18.79
C SER A 935 14.47 38.16 -18.18
N SER A 936 14.42 38.33 -16.84
CA SER A 936 15.00 39.48 -16.14
C SER A 936 15.36 39.13 -14.68
N PRO A 937 16.58 39.47 -14.21
CA PRO A 937 16.99 39.32 -12.81
C PRO A 937 16.09 40.05 -11.80
N SER A 938 15.52 41.19 -12.19
CA SER A 938 14.59 41.96 -11.35
C SER A 938 13.25 41.23 -11.16
N TYR A 939 12.76 40.57 -12.22
CA TYR A 939 11.55 39.75 -12.15
C TYR A 939 11.78 38.46 -11.35
N PHE A 940 12.92 37.80 -11.57
CA PHE A 940 13.38 36.67 -10.76
C PHE A 940 13.42 37.01 -9.26
N THR A 941 14.09 38.11 -8.90
CA THR A 941 14.22 38.57 -7.50
C THR A 941 12.87 38.82 -6.84
N LYS A 942 11.92 39.42 -7.57
CA LYS A 942 10.54 39.63 -7.10
C LYS A 942 9.83 38.30 -6.85
N CYS A 943 9.79 37.41 -7.84
CA CYS A 943 9.08 36.13 -7.70
C CYS A 943 9.72 35.19 -6.66
N TYR A 944 11.04 35.23 -6.49
CA TYR A 944 11.72 34.49 -5.42
C TYR A 944 11.28 34.98 -4.04
N ARG A 945 11.23 36.31 -3.82
CA ARG A 945 10.77 36.90 -2.57
C ARG A 945 9.28 36.63 -2.30
N GLU A 946 8.44 36.63 -3.33
CA GLU A 946 7.02 36.25 -3.22
C GLU A 946 6.85 34.77 -2.83
N GLN A 947 7.75 33.89 -3.28
CA GLN A 947 7.66 32.43 -3.05
C GLN A 947 8.31 31.95 -1.74
N PHE A 948 9.39 32.59 -1.30
CA PHE A 948 10.20 32.16 -0.14
C PHE A 948 10.23 33.19 1.01
N GLY A 949 9.62 34.37 0.85
CA GLY A 949 9.55 35.42 1.88
C GLY A 949 10.81 36.30 2.01
N GLU A 950 11.98 35.80 1.62
CA GLU A 950 13.27 36.52 1.62
C GLU A 950 13.83 36.71 0.20
N SER A 951 14.77 37.65 0.00
CA SER A 951 15.38 37.84 -1.33
C SER A 951 16.60 36.92 -1.54
N PRO A 952 16.92 36.54 -2.80
CA PRO A 952 18.12 35.77 -3.12
C PRO A 952 19.42 36.37 -2.55
N THR A 953 19.49 37.71 -2.51
CA THR A 953 20.65 38.46 -2.01
C THR A 953 20.77 38.37 -0.49
N ASP A 954 19.66 38.30 0.24
CA ASP A 954 19.67 38.15 1.70
C ASP A 954 20.09 36.73 2.10
N LEU A 955 19.67 35.71 1.34
CA LEU A 955 20.11 34.33 1.50
C LEU A 955 21.64 34.20 1.30
N LEU A 956 22.19 34.81 0.24
CA LEU A 956 23.64 34.81 -0.01
C LEU A 956 24.44 35.56 1.07
N LYS A 957 23.95 36.71 1.56
CA LYS A 957 24.57 37.44 2.68
C LYS A 957 24.60 36.66 3.99
N ARG A 958 23.75 35.64 4.14
CA ARG A 958 23.72 34.77 5.32
C ARG A 958 24.80 33.68 5.29
N LYS A 959 25.54 33.59 4.17
CA LYS A 959 26.53 32.57 3.85
C LYS A 959 27.98 33.11 3.84
N GLY A 960 28.17 34.43 3.97
CA GLY A 960 29.46 35.14 3.89
C GLY A 960 29.72 36.02 5.10
#